data_AF-A0AAV6HPX7-F1
#
_entry.id   AF-A0AAV6HPX7-F1
#
_cell.length_a   1.000
_cell.length_b   1.000
_cell.length_c   1.000
_cell.angle_alpha   90.00
_cell.angle_beta   90.00
_cell.angle_gamma   90.00
#
_symmetry.space_group_name_H-M   'P 1'
#
loop_
_entity.id
_entity.type
_entity.pdbx_description
1 polymer ?
#
loop_
_entity_poly.entity_id
_entity_poly.type
_entity_poly.pdbx_seq_one_letter_code
_entity_poly.pdbx_strand_id
1 'polypeptide(L)'
;MARNLGFLVLILCTTLVCEAAVFHPISDAHRPAALELFTPVDGSFGSLKEAYEALRTFEILGIGKELNIRDSTCPFVVETLGSSSSNSWDMFYALGVNRLLKCEINEEVYAGIASRLKAYVNDANSLLDFYYSIGSLTLLKDLTSEIDVLLVDADGIFQSIKALSQSDGRWRYSSNDPASSSTSAAGAALQTLAGVVSLASSEIDQSLIRTLTNDIVKLFDSIEKYDDGAYYFDEKVADAREYQGPLSVTSLVVRGLTAVASATSGSINLPGDKILGLGKFFLAIGIPDSAKGFYSQIEALACLESNRVSIPLILSLPATVLSLTRKDQLKVRVTTVLGSKAPPLSVKLKQAFNSGSKDASIIESQELKFDSENDAHLLDAVLKSVDVGKYHFVFEIVLHNSENKNIYATGGRTNVPIYVTGVIKVDNAEISVLDSDLGSVETQKKLDLPGETALSLSANHLQKLRLSFQLTTPFGNPFQPHQAFLKLRDETQVEHIFVLGNSGKQFEIMLDFLGLVDKFFYLSGRYDIQLTVGDAVMENSYLLELGNIDLDLPEPPEKASGAPPQPVDLYLRYGPKAEITHIFRSPEKRPPPELSLAFFALVLLPILGFVVGCPYTSEYYHLRTYCMPGKIGGAQSVCTFVEFPNAIASGRELEELPYSNSICHICYLVPSRHCGSSLALCAFLGEVGSIHNVESAKFLGHLLDVCWAQGPFSPCLSISQVEICLRKLEFCLQGIAFRMRKYNICKPTCGTNHIDKVLSQDTNELVRRHLIDENHKEMENTSSSSSSSSSSSSSSSSIGSLTGKKRRRDQESSVSQSQASDHALSLEESLTFSDTLVALRIMRAQFPHLDKVSVQPFILRSQLYSSVKDRTQVDRELELLRRERVLRVFKLNTGQDDHAIMFIDDYFNQIKRAVTRMQAKKQDDLVVFEWFKTYVLDSKLETSIGHEELCSFLSSGGNVKDQHISLLISAGLLTRQLIDPNLYWFAIPNIGSLLKGLSQGRKELLSFLNRRKYKEMMLASLEKKNLRLSPLDMRFHLRDLIGSGHLKTIETPSGLVVRVGKD
;
A
#
# COMPACT_ATOMS: atom_id res chain seq x y z
N MET A 1 17.18 -20.41 -60.51
CA MET A 1 16.05 -19.87 -59.72
C MET A 1 16.47 -19.81 -58.25
N ALA A 2 15.62 -19.34 -57.32
CA ALA A 2 15.92 -19.08 -55.89
C ALA A 2 16.85 -20.14 -55.24
N ARG A 3 17.98 -19.75 -54.63
CA ARG A 3 18.12 -19.20 -53.26
C ARG A 3 17.51 -20.11 -52.20
N ASN A 4 18.38 -20.88 -51.52
CA ASN A 4 18.19 -21.30 -50.13
C ASN A 4 19.54 -21.63 -49.45
N LEU A 5 19.59 -21.55 -48.12
CA LEU A 5 20.72 -21.88 -47.24
C LEU A 5 22.08 -21.20 -47.56
N GLY A 6 22.15 -19.89 -47.31
CA GLY A 6 23.43 -19.25 -46.99
C GLY A 6 23.77 -19.46 -45.52
N PHE A 7 24.61 -20.45 -45.20
CA PHE A 7 25.03 -20.75 -43.82
C PHE A 7 26.24 -19.89 -43.44
N LEU A 8 25.99 -18.62 -43.10
CA LEU A 8 27.03 -17.69 -42.64
C LEU A 8 26.53 -17.00 -41.36
N VAL A 9 26.88 -17.59 -40.21
CA VAL A 9 26.42 -17.17 -38.88
C VAL A 9 27.17 -15.91 -38.46
N LEU A 10 26.67 -14.77 -38.94
CA LEU A 10 27.27 -13.46 -38.72
C LEU A 10 26.73 -12.83 -37.42
N ILE A 11 27.40 -13.15 -36.31
CA ILE A 11 27.48 -12.40 -35.04
C ILE A 11 26.20 -11.60 -34.67
N LEU A 12 25.21 -12.31 -34.13
CA LEU A 12 24.04 -11.69 -33.47
C LEU A 12 24.42 -11.23 -32.06
N CYS A 13 25.14 -10.10 -31.97
CA CYS A 13 25.36 -9.40 -30.70
C CYS A 13 24.08 -8.70 -30.23
N THR A 14 23.13 -9.47 -29.68
CA THR A 14 21.98 -8.93 -28.94
C THR A 14 22.42 -8.41 -27.57
N THR A 15 23.12 -7.28 -27.55
CA THR A 15 23.38 -6.55 -26.31
C THR A 15 22.06 -6.10 -25.70
N LEU A 16 21.73 -6.59 -24.51
CA LEU A 16 20.71 -5.96 -23.67
C LEU A 16 21.09 -4.49 -23.49
N VAL A 17 20.12 -3.59 -23.72
CA VAL A 17 20.35 -2.14 -23.61
C VAL A 17 20.26 -1.75 -22.15
N CYS A 18 21.38 -1.87 -21.44
CA CYS A 18 21.54 -1.33 -20.10
C CYS A 18 21.60 0.22 -20.17
N GLU A 19 20.63 0.90 -19.56
CA GLU A 19 20.72 2.32 -19.21
C GLU A 19 21.56 2.43 -17.93
N ALA A 20 22.88 2.63 -18.03
CA ALA A 20 23.69 2.78 -16.84
C ALA A 20 23.43 4.14 -16.18
N ALA A 21 23.12 4.11 -14.88
CA ALA A 21 23.21 5.29 -14.03
C ALA A 21 24.66 5.81 -13.99
N VAL A 22 24.82 7.11 -13.77
CA VAL A 22 26.16 7.70 -13.57
C VAL A 22 26.50 7.67 -12.10
N PHE A 23 27.39 6.75 -11.76
CA PHE A 23 27.90 6.58 -10.41
C PHE A 23 29.01 7.61 -10.16
N HIS A 24 28.94 8.26 -9.00
CA HIS A 24 30.03 9.06 -8.45
C HIS A 24 30.66 8.28 -7.30
N PRO A 25 31.98 8.39 -7.05
CA PRO A 25 32.58 7.93 -5.80
C PRO A 25 31.98 8.67 -4.61
N ILE A 26 32.29 8.22 -3.38
CA ILE A 26 31.79 8.84 -2.14
C ILE A 26 31.97 10.37 -2.19
N SER A 27 30.86 11.10 -2.24
CA SER A 27 30.82 12.55 -2.32
C SER A 27 31.00 13.19 -0.95
N ASP A 28 31.42 14.46 -0.92
CA ASP A 28 31.59 15.21 0.34
C ASP A 28 30.31 15.33 1.17
N ALA A 29 29.12 15.07 0.59
CA ALA A 29 27.85 15.00 1.32
C ALA A 29 27.73 13.78 2.26
N HIS A 30 28.50 12.71 2.04
CA HIS A 30 28.52 11.55 2.94
C HIS A 30 29.21 11.88 4.27
N ARG A 31 30.15 12.84 4.29
CA ARG A 31 30.88 13.27 5.49
C ARG A 31 29.97 13.89 6.56
N PRO A 32 29.13 14.91 6.27
CA PRO A 32 28.16 15.44 7.23
C PRO A 32 27.02 14.45 7.50
N ALA A 33 26.56 13.68 6.50
CA ALA A 33 25.50 12.69 6.71
C ALA A 33 25.91 11.59 7.72
N ALA A 34 27.18 11.18 7.72
CA ALA A 34 27.72 10.28 8.74
C ALA A 34 27.63 10.90 10.16
N LEU A 35 27.91 12.19 10.30
CA LEU A 35 27.81 12.90 11.59
C LEU A 35 26.36 13.12 12.05
N GLU A 36 25.42 13.26 11.11
CA GLU A 36 23.97 13.39 11.38
C GLU A 36 23.33 12.04 11.73
N LEU A 37 23.75 10.95 11.09
CA LEU A 37 23.25 9.59 11.35
C LEU A 37 23.84 8.96 12.62
N PHE A 38 25.06 9.32 12.99
CA PHE A 38 25.77 8.82 14.18
C PHE A 38 25.99 9.94 15.22
N THR A 39 24.94 10.69 15.56
CA THR A 39 24.98 11.68 16.65
C THR A 39 25.02 11.00 18.02
N PRO A 40 26.09 11.15 18.84
CA PRO A 40 26.10 10.63 20.20
C PRO A 40 25.17 11.45 21.11
N VAL A 41 24.43 10.78 22.00
CA VAL A 41 23.57 11.39 23.02
C VAL A 41 24.40 11.60 24.28
N ASP A 42 24.42 12.83 24.79
CA ASP A 42 25.24 13.25 25.95
C ASP A 42 26.74 12.85 25.87
N GLY A 43 27.24 12.70 24.64
CA GLY A 43 28.63 12.29 24.35
C GLY A 43 28.87 10.77 24.32
N SER A 44 27.85 9.93 24.46
CA SER A 44 27.92 8.47 24.33
C SER A 44 27.05 7.96 23.17
N PHE A 45 27.33 6.75 22.70
CA PHE A 45 26.39 5.95 21.91
C PHE A 45 25.52 5.08 22.83
N GLY A 46 24.39 4.60 22.33
CA GLY A 46 23.44 3.77 23.08
C GLY A 46 23.85 2.30 23.22
N SER A 47 24.88 1.85 22.48
CA SER A 47 25.48 0.53 22.64
C SER A 47 26.93 0.48 22.14
N LEU A 48 27.72 -0.50 22.61
CA LEU A 48 29.08 -0.76 22.10
C LEU A 48 29.08 -1.10 20.60
N LYS A 49 28.01 -1.75 20.12
CA LYS A 49 27.82 -2.03 18.69
C LYS A 49 27.63 -0.75 17.87
N GLU A 50 26.75 0.14 18.32
CA GLU A 50 26.54 1.44 17.67
C GLU A 50 27.82 2.29 17.70
N ALA A 51 28.54 2.29 18.82
CA ALA A 51 29.85 2.92 18.93
C ALA A 51 30.86 2.35 17.92
N TYR A 52 30.89 1.03 17.73
CA TYR A 52 31.75 0.39 16.72
C TYR A 52 31.36 0.80 15.29
N GLU A 53 30.07 0.68 14.93
CA GLU A 53 29.56 1.04 13.59
C GLU A 53 29.82 2.53 13.28
N ALA A 54 29.67 3.42 14.26
CA ALA A 54 29.98 4.85 14.16
C ALA A 54 31.48 5.13 14.01
N LEU A 55 32.30 4.69 14.96
CA LEU A 55 33.74 4.99 15.00
C LEU A 55 34.47 4.42 13.79
N ARG A 56 34.06 3.23 13.32
CA ARG A 56 34.62 2.60 12.11
C ARG A 56 34.22 3.36 10.84
N THR A 57 32.99 3.84 10.76
CA THR A 57 32.55 4.75 9.68
C THR A 57 33.36 6.05 9.69
N PHE A 58 33.62 6.62 10.87
CA PHE A 58 34.43 7.83 11.01
C PHE A 58 35.90 7.62 10.65
N GLU A 59 36.49 6.46 11.00
CA GLU A 59 37.85 6.08 10.58
C GLU A 59 37.97 6.04 9.05
N ILE A 60 37.08 5.30 8.37
CA ILE A 60 37.09 5.14 6.91
C ILE A 60 36.91 6.47 6.18
N LEU A 61 35.99 7.32 6.67
CA LEU A 61 35.78 8.65 6.08
C LEU A 61 36.84 9.68 6.51
N GLY A 62 37.66 9.39 7.53
CA GLY A 62 38.67 10.31 8.06
C GLY A 62 38.10 11.52 8.82
N ILE A 63 36.97 11.33 9.50
CA ILE A 63 36.22 12.37 10.24
C ILE A 63 36.17 12.05 11.76
N GLY A 64 35.32 12.74 12.52
CA GLY A 64 35.01 12.38 13.92
C GLY A 64 36.06 12.71 14.99
N LYS A 65 37.28 13.11 14.60
CA LYS A 65 38.40 13.43 15.53
C LYS A 65 38.13 14.56 16.54
N GLU A 66 37.08 15.35 16.33
CA GLU A 66 36.67 16.46 17.19
C GLU A 66 35.64 16.04 18.25
N LEU A 67 35.09 14.83 18.15
CA LEU A 67 34.11 14.28 19.09
C LEU A 67 34.83 13.60 20.26
N ASN A 68 34.69 14.13 21.48
CA ASN A 68 35.37 13.59 22.67
C ASN A 68 34.69 12.32 23.24
N ILE A 69 34.57 11.30 22.40
CA ILE A 69 33.90 10.01 22.67
C ILE A 69 34.73 9.10 23.60
N ARG A 70 36.05 9.35 23.70
CA ARG A 70 36.96 8.46 24.45
C ARG A 70 36.62 8.39 25.93
N ASP A 71 36.36 9.53 26.55
CA ASP A 71 36.16 9.65 28.00
C ASP A 71 34.83 9.03 28.46
N SER A 72 33.79 9.06 27.60
CA SER A 72 32.49 8.44 27.85
C SER A 72 32.48 6.93 27.55
N THR A 73 33.17 6.49 26.50
CA THR A 73 33.04 5.13 25.96
C THR A 73 34.06 4.15 26.55
N CYS A 74 35.28 4.58 26.86
CA CYS A 74 36.30 3.68 27.41
C CYS A 74 35.93 3.01 28.75
N PRO A 75 35.21 3.65 29.70
CA PRO A 75 34.75 2.97 30.92
C PRO A 75 33.93 1.70 30.65
N PHE A 76 32.94 1.77 29.75
CA PHE A 76 32.10 0.62 29.37
C PHE A 76 32.90 -0.48 28.66
N VAL A 77 33.91 -0.10 27.86
CA VAL A 77 34.82 -1.05 27.21
C VAL A 77 35.67 -1.80 28.26
N VAL A 78 36.23 -1.09 29.23
CA VAL A 78 37.01 -1.67 30.33
C VAL A 78 36.14 -2.61 31.19
N GLU A 79 34.92 -2.20 31.53
CA GLU A 79 33.97 -3.00 32.30
C GLU A 79 33.57 -4.30 31.56
N THR A 80 33.22 -4.19 30.28
CA THR A 80 32.79 -5.33 29.45
C THR A 80 33.90 -6.36 29.26
N LEU A 81 35.14 -5.90 29.08
CA LEU A 81 36.31 -6.74 28.88
C LEU A 81 36.87 -7.31 30.19
N GLY A 82 36.75 -6.59 31.30
CA GLY A 82 37.09 -7.06 32.64
C GLY A 82 36.07 -8.04 33.24
N SER A 83 34.78 -7.95 32.85
CA SER A 83 33.73 -8.84 33.33
C SER A 83 33.95 -10.29 32.87
N SER A 84 33.81 -11.24 33.80
CA SER A 84 33.85 -12.68 33.50
C SER A 84 32.55 -13.24 32.90
N SER A 85 31.45 -12.48 32.92
CA SER A 85 30.14 -12.88 32.41
C SER A 85 29.81 -12.35 31.01
N SER A 86 30.68 -11.54 30.40
CA SER A 86 30.47 -11.01 29.05
C SER A 86 30.39 -12.12 28.00
N ASN A 87 29.44 -12.00 27.08
CA ASN A 87 29.26 -12.93 25.97
C ASN A 87 30.22 -12.59 24.80
N SER A 88 30.34 -13.50 23.83
CA SER A 88 31.24 -13.33 22.67
C SER A 88 30.88 -12.12 21.78
N TRP A 89 29.61 -11.72 21.74
CA TRP A 89 29.09 -10.60 20.95
C TRP A 89 29.53 -9.25 21.55
N ASP A 90 29.33 -9.04 22.85
CA ASP A 90 29.79 -7.85 23.57
C ASP A 90 31.32 -7.74 23.56
N MET A 91 32.03 -8.86 23.76
CA MET A 91 33.48 -8.91 23.68
C MET A 91 33.99 -8.50 22.29
N PHE A 92 33.33 -8.92 21.20
CA PHE A 92 33.70 -8.55 19.83
C PHE A 92 33.59 -7.03 19.61
N TYR A 93 32.46 -6.41 19.98
CA TYR A 93 32.30 -4.96 19.79
C TYR A 93 33.17 -4.15 20.75
N ALA A 94 33.37 -4.59 22.00
CA ALA A 94 34.27 -3.94 22.94
C ALA A 94 35.73 -3.93 22.44
N LEU A 95 36.23 -5.06 21.92
CA LEU A 95 37.56 -5.13 21.28
C LEU A 95 37.63 -4.29 20.00
N GLY A 96 36.57 -4.26 19.20
CA GLY A 96 36.45 -3.44 18.00
C GLY A 96 36.50 -1.94 18.30
N VAL A 97 35.79 -1.47 19.33
CA VAL A 97 35.85 -0.08 19.81
C VAL A 97 37.23 0.23 20.40
N ASN A 98 37.81 -0.69 21.18
CA ASN A 98 39.12 -0.51 21.78
C ASN A 98 40.25 -0.35 20.74
N ARG A 99 40.19 -1.08 19.62
CA ARG A 99 41.09 -0.91 18.46
C ARG A 99 41.13 0.53 17.94
N LEU A 100 39.98 1.21 17.98
CA LEU A 100 39.79 2.56 17.43
C LEU A 100 40.09 3.66 18.49
N LEU A 101 39.61 3.50 19.72
CA LEU A 101 39.77 4.48 20.80
C LEU A 101 41.08 4.35 21.60
N LYS A 102 41.70 3.16 21.62
CA LYS A 102 42.88 2.81 22.42
C LYS A 102 42.69 3.17 23.89
N CYS A 103 41.77 2.44 24.52
CA CYS A 103 41.52 2.55 25.96
C CYS A 103 42.66 1.88 26.75
N GLU A 104 42.88 2.33 27.98
CA GLU A 104 43.92 1.80 28.86
C GLU A 104 43.40 0.51 29.53
N ILE A 105 43.98 -0.64 29.15
CA ILE A 105 43.59 -1.98 29.62
C ILE A 105 44.85 -2.78 29.97
N ASN A 106 44.84 -3.45 31.12
CA ASN A 106 45.96 -4.28 31.59
C ASN A 106 46.13 -5.55 30.73
N GLU A 107 47.37 -5.92 30.43
CA GLU A 107 47.69 -7.05 29.53
C GLU A 107 47.23 -8.41 30.08
N GLU A 108 47.22 -8.58 31.40
CA GLU A 108 46.65 -9.75 32.10
C GLU A 108 45.18 -10.00 31.71
N VAL A 109 44.41 -8.93 31.46
CA VAL A 109 43.00 -9.02 31.05
C VAL A 109 42.89 -9.57 29.63
N TYR A 110 43.73 -9.11 28.69
CA TYR A 110 43.76 -9.65 27.33
C TYR A 110 44.15 -11.14 27.31
N ALA A 111 45.07 -11.59 28.16
CA ALA A 111 45.42 -13.01 28.28
C ALA A 111 44.23 -13.85 28.80
N GLY A 112 43.51 -13.34 29.82
CA GLY A 112 42.27 -13.95 30.30
C GLY A 112 41.19 -14.04 29.22
N ILE A 113 40.98 -12.95 28.47
CA ILE A 113 40.05 -12.87 27.33
C ILE A 113 40.42 -13.90 26.24
N ALA A 114 41.69 -13.99 25.84
CA ALA A 114 42.13 -14.94 24.82
C ALA A 114 41.85 -16.40 25.23
N SER A 115 42.02 -16.74 26.51
CA SER A 115 41.68 -18.07 27.03
C SER A 115 40.18 -18.36 26.99
N ARG A 116 39.32 -17.38 27.35
CA ARG A 116 37.85 -17.50 27.27
C ARG A 116 37.37 -17.65 25.84
N LEU A 117 37.90 -16.86 24.91
CA LEU A 117 37.55 -16.95 23.49
C LEU A 117 37.98 -18.29 22.88
N LYS A 118 39.18 -18.80 23.23
CA LYS A 118 39.60 -20.16 22.83
C LYS A 118 38.66 -21.25 23.36
N ALA A 119 38.12 -21.10 24.57
CA ALA A 119 37.09 -22.02 25.09
C ALA A 119 35.78 -21.88 24.30
N TYR A 120 35.25 -20.67 24.10
CA TYR A 120 34.02 -20.45 23.32
C TYR A 120 34.11 -20.96 21.88
N VAL A 121 35.29 -20.95 21.24
CA VAL A 121 35.49 -21.54 19.90
C VAL A 121 35.41 -23.07 19.92
N ASN A 122 35.82 -23.72 21.01
CA ASN A 122 35.72 -25.18 21.15
C ASN A 122 34.28 -25.63 21.49
N ASP A 123 33.54 -24.82 22.24
CA ASP A 123 32.15 -25.09 22.65
C ASP A 123 31.10 -24.59 21.63
N ALA A 124 31.53 -23.89 20.58
CA ALA A 124 30.66 -23.26 19.58
C ALA A 124 29.82 -24.27 18.77
N ASN A 125 28.51 -24.03 18.70
CA ASN A 125 27.57 -24.87 17.94
C ASN A 125 26.78 -24.11 16.86
N SER A 126 26.86 -22.78 16.83
CA SER A 126 26.31 -21.94 15.76
C SER A 126 27.40 -21.18 15.01
N LEU A 127 27.09 -20.76 13.79
CA LEU A 127 27.97 -19.93 12.96
C LEU A 127 28.29 -18.57 13.62
N LEU A 128 27.35 -18.03 14.40
CA LEU A 128 27.52 -16.73 15.06
C LEU A 128 28.52 -16.82 16.22
N ASP A 129 28.51 -17.91 16.99
CA ASP A 129 29.47 -18.14 18.07
C ASP A 129 30.91 -18.18 17.53
N PHE A 130 31.11 -18.92 16.43
CA PHE A 130 32.37 -18.95 15.69
C PHE A 130 32.74 -17.55 15.16
N TYR A 131 31.79 -16.85 14.50
CA TYR A 131 32.03 -15.52 13.92
C TYR A 131 32.49 -14.50 14.96
N TYR A 132 31.78 -14.35 16.08
CA TYR A 132 32.15 -13.37 17.11
C TYR A 132 33.41 -13.79 17.88
N SER A 133 33.60 -15.08 18.18
CA SER A 133 34.76 -15.53 18.96
C SER A 133 36.07 -15.51 18.16
N ILE A 134 36.05 -16.00 16.91
CA ILE A 134 37.22 -15.98 16.01
C ILE A 134 37.49 -14.54 15.54
N GLY A 135 36.45 -13.75 15.29
CA GLY A 135 36.57 -12.31 15.05
C GLY A 135 37.28 -11.59 16.20
N SER A 136 36.91 -11.89 17.44
CA SER A 136 37.55 -11.33 18.65
C SER A 136 39.02 -11.74 18.79
N LEU A 137 39.37 -13.00 18.55
CA LEU A 137 40.76 -13.47 18.53
C LEU A 137 41.59 -12.78 17.42
N THR A 138 40.97 -12.52 16.25
CA THR A 138 41.61 -11.78 15.15
C THR A 138 41.85 -10.31 15.53
N LEU A 139 40.90 -9.68 16.22
CA LEU A 139 41.07 -8.30 16.74
C LEU A 139 42.15 -8.22 17.83
N LEU A 140 42.27 -9.23 18.70
CA LEU A 140 43.36 -9.30 19.69
C LEU A 140 44.74 -9.46 19.05
N LYS A 141 44.84 -10.25 17.96
CA LYS A 141 46.07 -10.40 17.18
C LYS A 141 46.59 -9.07 16.64
N ASP A 142 45.68 -8.19 16.19
CA ASP A 142 45.99 -6.85 15.69
C ASP A 142 46.30 -5.83 16.82
N LEU A 143 45.93 -6.14 18.07
CA LEU A 143 46.14 -5.29 19.25
C LEU A 143 47.46 -5.59 19.98
N THR A 144 47.78 -6.87 20.19
CA THR A 144 48.91 -7.31 21.03
C THR A 144 49.63 -8.52 20.44
N SER A 145 50.93 -8.39 20.18
CA SER A 145 51.77 -9.47 19.63
C SER A 145 52.29 -10.48 20.67
N GLU A 146 52.11 -10.21 21.97
CA GLU A 146 52.72 -11.00 23.06
C GLU A 146 51.83 -12.14 23.59
N ILE A 147 50.58 -12.20 23.15
CA ILE A 147 49.57 -13.15 23.63
C ILE A 147 49.32 -14.24 22.59
N ASP A 148 49.39 -15.51 23.00
CA ASP A 148 49.01 -16.63 22.14
C ASP A 148 47.49 -16.64 21.88
N VAL A 149 47.12 -16.15 20.70
CA VAL A 149 45.77 -16.22 20.11
C VAL A 149 45.63 -17.37 19.09
N LEU A 150 46.67 -18.17 18.85
CA LEU A 150 46.68 -19.17 17.77
C LEU A 150 45.78 -20.38 18.07
N LEU A 151 45.16 -20.91 17.03
CA LEU A 151 44.31 -22.10 17.08
C LEU A 151 45.16 -23.36 16.82
N VAL A 152 45.07 -24.31 17.75
CA VAL A 152 45.80 -25.60 17.67
C VAL A 152 45.11 -26.56 16.70
N ASP A 153 43.78 -26.68 16.77
CA ASP A 153 42.96 -27.47 15.83
C ASP A 153 42.27 -26.59 14.78
N ALA A 154 43.09 -25.86 14.01
CA ALA A 154 42.57 -24.96 12.98
C ALA A 154 41.81 -25.71 11.86
N ASP A 155 42.27 -26.91 11.48
CA ASP A 155 41.61 -27.74 10.46
C ASP A 155 40.27 -28.30 10.95
N GLY A 156 40.15 -28.78 12.19
CA GLY A 156 38.89 -29.26 12.76
C GLY A 156 37.84 -28.16 12.89
N ILE A 157 38.26 -26.95 13.30
CA ILE A 157 37.40 -25.76 13.33
C ILE A 157 36.96 -25.36 11.90
N PHE A 158 37.90 -25.34 10.94
CA PHE A 158 37.60 -25.05 9.53
C PHE A 158 36.58 -26.06 8.95
N GLN A 159 36.77 -27.36 9.20
CA GLN A 159 35.85 -28.41 8.76
C GLN A 159 34.47 -28.28 9.43
N SER A 160 34.41 -27.91 10.70
CA SER A 160 33.16 -27.69 11.44
C SER A 160 32.33 -26.55 10.84
N ILE A 161 32.97 -25.42 10.53
CA ILE A 161 32.32 -24.29 9.85
C ILE A 161 31.98 -24.65 8.38
N LYS A 162 32.82 -25.46 7.71
CA LYS A 162 32.55 -25.96 6.35
C LYS A 162 31.35 -26.91 6.30
N ALA A 163 31.07 -27.68 7.35
CA ALA A 163 29.91 -28.57 7.42
C ALA A 163 28.56 -27.83 7.36
N LEU A 164 28.53 -26.52 7.68
CA LEU A 164 27.35 -25.67 7.57
C LEU A 164 27.05 -25.21 6.12
N SER A 165 27.98 -25.40 5.19
CA SER A 165 27.83 -25.02 3.78
C SER A 165 26.79 -25.85 3.01
N GLN A 166 26.32 -25.29 1.89
CA GLN A 166 25.40 -25.93 0.95
C GLN A 166 25.97 -25.95 -0.47
N SER A 167 25.39 -26.80 -1.32
CA SER A 167 25.90 -27.08 -2.68
C SER A 167 25.79 -25.90 -3.65
N ASP A 168 24.97 -24.90 -3.34
CA ASP A 168 24.74 -23.65 -4.07
C ASP A 168 25.66 -22.50 -3.64
N GLY A 169 26.48 -22.68 -2.60
CA GLY A 169 27.32 -21.63 -2.02
C GLY A 169 26.66 -20.84 -0.88
N ARG A 170 25.47 -21.22 -0.41
CA ARG A 170 24.87 -20.67 0.83
C ARG A 170 25.37 -21.42 2.07
N TRP A 171 25.20 -20.82 3.24
CA TRP A 171 25.57 -21.40 4.54
C TRP A 171 24.39 -21.37 5.50
N ARG A 172 24.34 -22.34 6.42
CA ARG A 172 23.38 -22.34 7.54
C ARG A 172 23.94 -21.61 8.75
N TYR A 173 23.08 -20.96 9.54
CA TYR A 173 23.47 -20.46 10.87
C TYR A 173 23.62 -21.60 11.90
N SER A 174 22.87 -22.69 11.76
CA SER A 174 22.97 -23.89 12.61
C SER A 174 22.78 -25.18 11.79
N SER A 175 23.39 -26.28 12.24
CA SER A 175 23.19 -27.62 11.67
C SER A 175 21.76 -28.14 11.84
N ASN A 176 21.05 -27.68 12.88
CA ASN A 176 19.74 -28.20 13.28
C ASN A 176 18.56 -27.60 12.50
N ASP A 177 18.76 -26.47 11.81
CA ASP A 177 17.72 -25.82 11.01
C ASP A 177 18.13 -25.70 9.53
N PRO A 178 17.54 -26.51 8.62
CA PRO A 178 17.82 -26.42 7.19
C PRO A 178 17.22 -25.17 6.53
N ALA A 179 16.24 -24.49 7.16
CA ALA A 179 15.69 -23.23 6.67
C ALA A 179 16.61 -22.03 6.95
N SER A 180 17.53 -22.13 7.92
CA SER A 180 18.55 -21.12 8.24
C SER A 180 19.62 -20.91 7.15
N SER A 181 19.43 -21.46 5.94
CA SER A 181 20.35 -21.32 4.80
C SER A 181 20.25 -19.94 4.17
N SER A 182 21.27 -19.11 4.37
CA SER A 182 21.23 -17.71 3.93
C SER A 182 22.52 -17.25 3.26
N THR A 183 22.38 -16.16 2.52
CA THR A 183 23.44 -15.46 1.78
C THR A 183 24.25 -14.58 2.74
N SER A 184 23.57 -13.99 3.72
CA SER A 184 24.15 -13.29 4.87
C SER A 184 25.05 -14.21 5.71
N ALA A 185 24.61 -15.45 5.97
CA ALA A 185 25.40 -16.48 6.65
C ALA A 185 26.64 -16.87 5.85
N ALA A 186 26.55 -16.96 4.51
CA ALA A 186 27.72 -17.21 3.67
C ALA A 186 28.78 -16.11 3.85
N GLY A 187 28.38 -14.83 3.80
CA GLY A 187 29.29 -13.71 4.05
C GLY A 187 29.98 -13.78 5.43
N ALA A 188 29.21 -14.07 6.48
CA ALA A 188 29.75 -14.29 7.83
C ALA A 188 30.76 -15.47 7.85
N ALA A 189 30.38 -16.63 7.31
CA ALA A 189 31.22 -17.82 7.28
C ALA A 189 32.53 -17.63 6.52
N LEU A 190 32.53 -16.92 5.40
CA LEU A 190 33.76 -16.56 4.67
C LEU A 190 34.68 -15.71 5.56
N GLN A 191 34.15 -14.70 6.25
CA GLN A 191 34.93 -13.87 7.17
C GLN A 191 35.48 -14.69 8.36
N THR A 192 34.69 -15.61 8.92
CA THR A 192 35.12 -16.51 10.00
C THR A 192 36.24 -17.45 9.53
N LEU A 193 36.09 -18.11 8.38
CA LEU A 193 37.09 -19.03 7.82
C LEU A 193 38.41 -18.30 7.50
N ALA A 194 38.35 -17.06 7.00
CA ALA A 194 39.53 -16.20 6.86
C ALA A 194 40.22 -15.93 8.21
N GLY A 195 39.43 -15.69 9.27
CA GLY A 195 39.93 -15.60 10.64
C GLY A 195 40.66 -16.86 11.08
N VAL A 196 40.08 -18.05 10.87
CA VAL A 196 40.72 -19.36 11.18
C VAL A 196 42.05 -19.52 10.44
N VAL A 197 42.09 -19.25 9.12
CA VAL A 197 43.33 -19.26 8.32
C VAL A 197 44.37 -18.29 8.90
N SER A 198 43.95 -17.10 9.35
CA SER A 198 44.86 -16.10 9.91
C SER A 198 45.38 -16.44 11.32
N LEU A 199 44.67 -17.31 12.06
CA LEU A 199 44.99 -17.71 13.43
C LEU A 199 45.55 -19.13 13.54
N ALA A 200 45.69 -19.85 12.42
CA ALA A 200 46.18 -21.21 12.42
C ALA A 200 47.64 -21.31 12.91
N SER A 201 47.92 -22.27 13.79
CA SER A 201 49.28 -22.58 14.26
C SER A 201 50.13 -23.35 13.22
N SER A 202 49.51 -23.81 12.14
CA SER A 202 50.13 -24.52 11.00
C SER A 202 49.41 -24.17 9.70
N GLU A 203 49.98 -24.51 8.54
CA GLU A 203 49.36 -24.24 7.23
C GLU A 203 48.13 -25.15 7.04
N ILE A 204 46.93 -24.54 6.96
CA ILE A 204 45.67 -25.24 6.68
C ILE A 204 45.73 -25.95 5.33
N ASP A 205 45.17 -27.16 5.26
CA ASP A 205 45.17 -27.98 4.05
C ASP A 205 44.67 -27.19 2.81
N GLN A 206 45.53 -27.10 1.80
CA GLN A 206 45.23 -26.43 0.54
C GLN A 206 44.05 -27.08 -0.21
N SER A 207 43.69 -28.33 0.10
CA SER A 207 42.46 -28.96 -0.41
C SER A 207 41.21 -28.29 0.18
N LEU A 208 41.19 -28.01 1.49
CA LEU A 208 40.11 -27.28 2.17
C LEU A 208 39.97 -25.86 1.60
N ILE A 209 41.09 -25.14 1.46
CA ILE A 209 41.14 -23.80 0.86
C ILE A 209 40.57 -23.85 -0.58
N ARG A 210 40.95 -24.85 -1.38
CA ARG A 210 40.42 -25.03 -2.74
C ARG A 210 38.91 -25.30 -2.77
N THR A 211 38.36 -26.05 -1.81
CA THR A 211 36.88 -26.20 -1.72
C THR A 211 36.21 -24.88 -1.40
N LEU A 212 36.78 -24.07 -0.50
CA LEU A 212 36.26 -22.74 -0.15
C LEU A 212 36.25 -21.81 -1.37
N THR A 213 37.35 -21.76 -2.15
CA THR A 213 37.40 -20.96 -3.38
C THR A 213 36.32 -21.38 -4.40
N ASN A 214 36.07 -22.69 -4.56
CA ASN A 214 35.03 -23.19 -5.46
C ASN A 214 33.63 -22.77 -5.01
N ASP A 215 33.35 -22.81 -3.70
CA ASP A 215 32.03 -22.44 -3.17
C ASP A 215 31.79 -20.92 -3.20
N ILE A 216 32.84 -20.09 -3.08
CA ILE A 216 32.77 -18.65 -3.37
C ILE A 216 32.35 -18.39 -4.83
N VAL A 217 32.91 -19.13 -5.79
CA VAL A 217 32.54 -18.97 -7.20
C VAL A 217 31.07 -19.32 -7.43
N LYS A 218 30.56 -20.41 -6.84
CA LYS A 218 29.14 -20.79 -6.91
C LYS A 218 28.21 -19.76 -6.29
N LEU A 219 28.56 -19.24 -5.10
CA LEU A 219 27.81 -18.16 -4.45
C LEU A 219 27.70 -16.96 -5.39
N PHE A 220 28.81 -16.60 -6.06
CA PHE A 220 28.83 -15.54 -7.06
C PHE A 220 28.01 -15.84 -8.33
N ASP A 221 27.55 -17.07 -8.57
CA ASP A 221 26.61 -17.40 -9.65
C ASP A 221 25.13 -17.25 -9.22
N SER A 222 24.84 -17.10 -7.93
CA SER A 222 23.51 -16.67 -7.44
C SER A 222 23.36 -15.15 -7.31
N ILE A 223 24.33 -14.37 -7.78
CA ILE A 223 24.32 -12.90 -7.72
C ILE A 223 23.24 -12.32 -8.64
N GLU A 224 22.51 -11.31 -8.18
CA GLU A 224 21.53 -10.58 -8.97
C GLU A 224 22.14 -9.35 -9.65
N LYS A 225 21.44 -8.81 -10.65
CA LYS A 225 21.91 -7.69 -11.47
C LYS A 225 20.76 -6.76 -11.83
N TYR A 226 20.95 -5.46 -11.63
CA TYR A 226 20.07 -4.40 -12.11
C TYR A 226 20.37 -4.00 -13.57
N ASP A 227 19.41 -3.34 -14.22
CA ASP A 227 19.53 -2.91 -15.62
C ASP A 227 20.63 -1.86 -15.86
N ASP A 228 21.07 -1.14 -14.82
CA ASP A 228 22.18 -0.18 -14.84
C ASP A 228 23.59 -0.82 -14.82
N GLY A 229 23.65 -2.14 -14.58
CA GLY A 229 24.90 -2.88 -14.41
C GLY A 229 25.46 -2.90 -12.99
N ALA A 230 24.70 -2.49 -11.98
CA ALA A 230 24.96 -2.82 -10.58
C ALA A 230 24.62 -4.30 -10.31
N TYR A 231 25.31 -4.92 -9.36
CA TYR A 231 25.14 -6.32 -8.95
C TYR A 231 25.04 -6.41 -7.43
N TYR A 232 24.18 -7.30 -6.92
CA TYR A 232 23.86 -7.42 -5.50
C TYR A 232 23.49 -8.85 -5.10
N PHE A 233 23.44 -9.11 -3.80
CA PHE A 233 22.95 -10.35 -3.20
C PHE A 233 21.62 -10.11 -2.47
N ASP A 234 20.66 -11.01 -2.65
CA ASP A 234 19.32 -10.93 -2.06
C ASP A 234 18.91 -12.20 -1.31
N GLU A 235 18.15 -12.02 -0.22
CA GLU A 235 17.89 -13.05 0.77
C GLU A 235 16.59 -13.81 0.51
N LYS A 236 16.66 -14.73 -0.45
CA LYS A 236 15.55 -15.57 -0.93
C LYS A 236 15.16 -16.69 0.06
N VAL A 237 14.64 -16.34 1.23
CA VAL A 237 14.08 -17.27 2.24
C VAL A 237 12.73 -16.75 2.75
N ALA A 238 11.83 -17.64 3.17
CA ALA A 238 10.41 -17.34 3.37
C ALA A 238 9.99 -16.88 4.79
N ASP A 239 10.89 -16.92 5.79
CA ASP A 239 10.56 -16.59 7.18
C ASP A 239 10.90 -15.14 7.54
N ALA A 240 9.87 -14.33 7.77
CA ALA A 240 9.96 -12.89 7.99
C ALA A 240 10.42 -12.47 9.40
N ARG A 241 11.40 -13.18 9.98
CA ARG A 241 11.93 -12.92 11.34
C ARG A 241 13.18 -12.05 11.31
N GLU A 242 14.12 -12.31 10.40
CA GLU A 242 15.34 -11.51 10.23
C GLU A 242 15.60 -11.17 8.75
N TYR A 243 14.71 -10.42 8.11
CA TYR A 243 14.96 -9.94 6.74
C TYR A 243 16.08 -8.88 6.75
N GLN A 244 17.31 -9.31 6.44
CA GLN A 244 18.42 -8.41 6.17
C GLN A 244 18.28 -7.88 4.73
N GLY A 245 18.18 -6.57 4.57
CA GLY A 245 18.05 -5.96 3.24
C GLY A 245 19.31 -6.19 2.37
N PRO A 246 19.18 -6.17 1.03
CA PRO A 246 20.28 -6.46 0.09
C PRO A 246 21.59 -5.72 0.36
N LEU A 247 21.52 -4.49 0.87
CA LEU A 247 22.69 -3.70 1.28
C LEU A 247 23.55 -4.41 2.35
N SER A 248 22.95 -4.89 3.44
CA SER A 248 23.69 -5.60 4.51
C SER A 248 24.11 -7.00 4.09
N VAL A 249 23.29 -7.71 3.33
CA VAL A 249 23.63 -9.04 2.78
C VAL A 249 24.85 -8.96 1.85
N THR A 250 24.81 -8.03 0.89
CA THR A 250 25.91 -7.79 -0.05
C THR A 250 27.17 -7.30 0.67
N SER A 251 27.02 -6.45 1.70
CA SER A 251 28.14 -5.99 2.53
C SER A 251 28.85 -7.15 3.23
N LEU A 252 28.10 -8.06 3.89
CA LEU A 252 28.68 -9.24 4.54
C LEU A 252 29.40 -10.15 3.55
N VAL A 253 28.84 -10.39 2.36
CA VAL A 253 29.51 -11.22 1.32
C VAL A 253 30.78 -10.56 0.81
N VAL A 254 30.81 -9.24 0.61
CA VAL A 254 32.01 -8.51 0.19
C VAL A 254 33.09 -8.53 1.26
N ARG A 255 32.73 -8.28 2.54
CA ARG A 255 33.67 -8.36 3.68
C ARG A 255 34.25 -9.77 3.83
N GLY A 256 33.42 -10.80 3.69
CA GLY A 256 33.86 -12.20 3.71
C GLY A 256 34.80 -12.55 2.56
N LEU A 257 34.46 -12.14 1.33
CA LEU A 257 35.31 -12.34 0.15
C LEU A 257 36.69 -11.69 0.30
N THR A 258 36.75 -10.41 0.71
CA THR A 258 38.01 -9.68 0.82
C THR A 258 38.87 -10.17 1.99
N ALA A 259 38.24 -10.66 3.07
CA ALA A 259 38.94 -11.34 4.16
C ALA A 259 39.57 -12.68 3.70
N VAL A 260 38.85 -13.54 2.97
CA VAL A 260 39.43 -14.79 2.43
C VAL A 260 40.57 -14.47 1.46
N ALA A 261 40.43 -13.44 0.62
CA ALA A 261 41.47 -13.01 -0.31
C ALA A 261 42.71 -12.40 0.37
N SER A 262 42.60 -11.84 1.58
CA SER A 262 43.77 -11.33 2.33
C SER A 262 44.44 -12.42 3.17
N ALA A 263 43.68 -13.35 3.72
CA ALA A 263 44.18 -14.48 4.51
C ALA A 263 44.83 -15.59 3.66
N THR A 264 44.39 -15.80 2.42
CA THR A 264 44.91 -16.84 1.52
C THR A 264 45.91 -16.30 0.48
N SER A 265 46.76 -17.18 -0.04
CA SER A 265 47.82 -16.84 -1.01
C SER A 265 47.40 -16.98 -2.49
N GLY A 266 46.23 -17.56 -2.77
CA GLY A 266 45.74 -17.84 -4.12
C GLY A 266 44.77 -16.78 -4.64
N SER A 267 44.81 -16.50 -5.95
CA SER A 267 43.88 -15.56 -6.58
C SER A 267 42.48 -16.16 -6.70
N ILE A 268 41.47 -15.49 -6.12
CA ILE A 268 40.06 -15.87 -6.29
C ILE A 268 39.59 -15.37 -7.66
N ASN A 269 39.54 -16.27 -8.65
CA ASN A 269 39.22 -15.93 -10.05
C ASN A 269 37.72 -15.60 -10.24
N LEU A 270 37.31 -14.39 -9.87
CA LEU A 270 35.97 -13.85 -10.14
C LEU A 270 35.97 -12.93 -11.38
N PRO A 271 34.90 -12.90 -12.18
CA PRO A 271 34.76 -11.94 -13.28
C PRO A 271 34.77 -10.49 -12.77
N GLY A 272 35.68 -9.66 -13.28
CA GLY A 272 35.80 -8.25 -12.89
C GLY A 272 34.50 -7.46 -13.04
N ASP A 273 33.65 -7.81 -14.00
CA ASP A 273 32.34 -7.20 -14.20
C ASP A 273 31.40 -7.38 -12.99
N LYS A 274 31.47 -8.54 -12.29
CA LYS A 274 30.72 -8.77 -11.03
C LYS A 274 31.26 -7.89 -9.90
N ILE A 275 32.58 -7.69 -9.82
CA ILE A 275 33.24 -6.86 -8.80
C ILE A 275 32.97 -5.36 -9.01
N LEU A 276 33.06 -4.87 -10.26
CA LEU A 276 32.62 -3.52 -10.60
C LEU A 276 31.12 -3.34 -10.32
N GLY A 277 30.32 -4.37 -10.61
CA GLY A 277 28.90 -4.43 -10.30
C GLY A 277 28.56 -4.19 -8.83
N LEU A 278 29.31 -4.83 -7.92
CA LEU A 278 29.18 -4.63 -6.48
C LEU A 278 29.55 -3.18 -6.09
N GLY A 279 30.65 -2.65 -6.61
CA GLY A 279 31.04 -1.25 -6.41
C GLY A 279 29.96 -0.26 -6.88
N LYS A 280 29.37 -0.50 -8.05
CA LYS A 280 28.23 0.26 -8.57
C LYS A 280 27.02 0.18 -7.65
N PHE A 281 26.65 -1.01 -7.16
CA PHE A 281 25.50 -1.19 -6.27
C PHE A 281 25.60 -0.34 -5.00
N PHE A 282 26.75 -0.36 -4.31
CA PHE A 282 26.92 0.47 -3.11
C PHE A 282 26.88 1.97 -3.42
N LEU A 283 27.39 2.42 -4.57
CA LEU A 283 27.32 3.83 -4.99
C LEU A 283 25.92 4.24 -5.51
N ALA A 284 25.13 3.30 -6.05
CA ALA A 284 23.76 3.52 -6.54
C ALA A 284 22.81 4.00 -5.45
N ILE A 285 23.04 3.56 -4.22
CA ILE A 285 22.17 3.80 -3.06
C ILE A 285 22.27 5.25 -2.55
N GLY A 286 23.34 5.98 -2.91
CA GLY A 286 23.56 7.34 -2.41
C GLY A 286 23.83 7.33 -0.90
N ILE A 287 22.99 8.01 -0.11
CA ILE A 287 23.12 8.08 1.35
C ILE A 287 21.94 7.29 1.97
N PRO A 288 22.19 6.17 2.67
CA PRO A 288 21.14 5.39 3.33
C PRO A 288 20.47 6.13 4.50
N ASP A 289 19.13 6.05 4.58
CA ASP A 289 18.27 6.56 5.67
C ASP A 289 18.56 5.98 7.09
N SER A 290 19.56 5.12 7.26
CA SER A 290 19.81 4.42 8.53
C SER A 290 21.29 4.19 8.82
N ALA A 291 21.70 4.41 10.06
CA ALA A 291 23.07 4.23 10.56
C ALA A 291 23.68 2.86 10.20
N LYS A 292 22.97 1.75 10.51
CA LYS A 292 23.39 0.38 10.15
C LYS A 292 23.56 0.19 8.63
N GLY A 293 22.69 0.80 7.82
CA GLY A 293 22.79 0.77 6.37
C GLY A 293 24.00 1.55 5.86
N PHE A 294 24.21 2.75 6.40
CA PHE A 294 25.36 3.60 6.11
C PHE A 294 26.68 2.90 6.45
N TYR A 295 26.83 2.34 7.67
CA TYR A 295 27.99 1.52 8.02
C TYR A 295 28.16 0.31 7.08
N SER A 296 27.09 -0.42 6.76
CA SER A 296 27.14 -1.55 5.81
C SER A 296 27.70 -1.14 4.45
N GLN A 297 27.31 0.04 3.96
CA GLN A 297 27.76 0.61 2.69
C GLN A 297 29.24 1.02 2.75
N ILE A 298 29.62 1.81 3.76
CA ILE A 298 30.97 2.38 3.91
C ILE A 298 32.03 1.30 4.15
N GLU A 299 31.75 0.30 5.01
CA GLU A 299 32.66 -0.83 5.25
C GLU A 299 32.87 -1.68 3.99
N ALA A 300 31.82 -1.87 3.18
CA ALA A 300 31.92 -2.62 1.93
C ALA A 300 32.68 -1.85 0.84
N LEU A 301 32.49 -0.53 0.74
CA LEU A 301 33.25 0.34 -0.16
C LEU A 301 34.73 0.39 0.24
N ALA A 302 35.06 0.44 1.54
CA ALA A 302 36.44 0.34 2.03
C ALA A 302 37.07 -1.04 1.73
N CYS A 303 36.30 -2.12 1.87
CA CYS A 303 36.74 -3.45 1.46
C CYS A 303 37.02 -3.53 -0.05
N LEU A 304 36.22 -2.86 -0.90
CA LEU A 304 36.46 -2.83 -2.35
C LEU A 304 37.64 -1.91 -2.74
N GLU A 305 37.93 -0.86 -1.98
CA GLU A 305 39.06 0.05 -2.23
C GLU A 305 40.43 -0.66 -2.18
N SER A 306 40.62 -1.56 -1.21
CA SER A 306 41.91 -2.21 -0.92
C SER A 306 41.74 -3.72 -0.73
N ASN A 307 41.82 -4.48 -1.82
CA ASN A 307 41.66 -5.93 -1.80
C ASN A 307 42.58 -6.67 -2.80
N ARG A 308 42.72 -7.99 -2.61
CA ARG A 308 43.52 -8.89 -3.47
C ARG A 308 42.72 -9.64 -4.54
N VAL A 309 41.45 -9.29 -4.77
CA VAL A 309 40.59 -9.89 -5.83
C VAL A 309 40.61 -9.02 -7.08
N SER A 310 40.11 -7.79 -6.96
CA SER A 310 40.17 -6.71 -7.96
C SER A 310 39.63 -5.41 -7.35
N ILE A 311 40.29 -4.29 -7.60
CA ILE A 311 39.83 -2.95 -7.22
C ILE A 311 38.94 -2.40 -8.35
N PRO A 312 37.65 -2.09 -8.10
CA PRO A 312 36.74 -1.59 -9.12
C PRO A 312 37.06 -0.13 -9.51
N LEU A 313 37.21 0.12 -10.82
CA LEU A 313 37.41 1.47 -11.36
C LEU A 313 36.09 2.05 -11.89
N ILE A 314 35.61 3.09 -11.21
CA ILE A 314 34.34 3.76 -11.47
C ILE A 314 34.55 4.86 -12.51
N LEU A 315 33.83 4.77 -13.64
CA LEU A 315 33.73 5.83 -14.63
C LEU A 315 32.60 6.79 -14.24
N SER A 316 32.95 8.03 -13.94
CA SER A 316 32.03 9.09 -13.52
C SER A 316 32.06 10.27 -14.49
N LEU A 317 30.94 10.95 -14.66
CA LEU A 317 30.82 12.15 -15.49
C LEU A 317 30.33 13.31 -14.61
N PRO A 318 31.13 14.37 -14.37
CA PRO A 318 30.69 15.53 -13.58
C PRO A 318 29.46 16.25 -14.14
N ALA A 319 29.15 16.06 -15.43
CA ALA A 319 27.91 16.50 -16.05
C ALA A 319 27.47 15.50 -17.13
N THR A 320 26.19 15.11 -17.11
CA THR A 320 25.52 14.33 -18.17
C THR A 320 24.71 15.21 -19.13
N VAL A 321 24.64 16.50 -18.84
CA VAL A 321 23.98 17.53 -19.65
C VAL A 321 25.06 18.45 -20.21
N LEU A 322 25.10 18.65 -21.53
CA LEU A 322 26.13 19.43 -22.23
C LEU A 322 25.48 20.46 -23.15
N SER A 323 25.74 21.76 -22.91
CA SER A 323 25.21 22.84 -23.73
C SER A 323 26.04 23.08 -24.99
N LEU A 324 25.41 22.93 -26.16
CA LEU A 324 25.93 23.44 -27.43
C LEU A 324 26.06 24.97 -27.42
N THR A 325 25.15 25.67 -26.75
CA THR A 325 25.13 27.12 -26.65
C THR A 325 26.35 27.66 -25.90
N ARG A 326 26.70 27.03 -24.76
CA ARG A 326 27.85 27.40 -23.92
C ARG A 326 29.17 26.76 -24.36
N LYS A 327 29.09 25.72 -25.21
CA LYS A 327 30.21 24.91 -25.72
C LYS A 327 30.86 24.05 -24.64
N ASP A 328 30.04 23.40 -23.82
CA ASP A 328 30.49 22.58 -22.69
C ASP A 328 31.32 21.37 -23.15
N GLN A 329 32.52 21.20 -22.58
CA GLN A 329 33.37 20.03 -22.86
C GLN A 329 32.84 18.79 -22.12
N LEU A 330 32.79 17.65 -22.82
CA LEU A 330 32.61 16.35 -22.17
C LEU A 330 33.83 16.07 -21.27
N LYS A 331 33.58 15.89 -19.96
CA LYS A 331 34.58 15.49 -18.96
C LYS A 331 34.23 14.12 -18.39
N VAL A 332 35.20 13.22 -18.36
CA VAL A 332 35.08 11.86 -17.83
C VAL A 332 36.18 11.63 -16.80
N ARG A 333 35.84 11.25 -15.57
CA ARG A 333 36.81 10.94 -14.50
C ARG A 333 36.74 9.46 -14.17
N VAL A 334 37.90 8.82 -14.02
CA VAL A 334 38.02 7.43 -13.54
C VAL A 334 38.72 7.45 -12.19
N THR A 335 38.07 6.89 -11.17
CA THR A 335 38.60 6.75 -9.81
C THR A 335 38.32 5.35 -9.27
N THR A 336 38.86 5.02 -8.12
CA THR A 336 38.34 3.95 -7.27
C THR A 336 36.98 4.33 -6.65
N VAL A 337 36.42 3.48 -5.79
CA VAL A 337 35.11 3.67 -5.14
C VAL A 337 35.12 4.75 -4.05
N LEU A 338 36.23 4.92 -3.31
CA LEU A 338 36.41 6.03 -2.36
C LEU A 338 36.94 7.31 -3.03
N GLY A 339 37.15 7.31 -4.35
CA GLY A 339 37.60 8.49 -5.10
C GLY A 339 39.13 8.64 -5.23
N SER A 340 39.91 7.63 -4.86
CA SER A 340 41.36 7.61 -5.06
C SER A 340 41.73 7.60 -6.55
N LYS A 341 42.93 8.09 -6.86
CA LYS A 341 43.45 8.20 -8.23
C LYS A 341 43.59 6.82 -8.88
N ALA A 342 43.14 6.71 -10.13
CA ALA A 342 43.28 5.51 -10.93
C ALA A 342 44.73 5.29 -11.42
N PRO A 343 45.13 4.05 -11.74
CA PRO A 343 46.43 3.77 -12.38
C PRO A 343 46.49 4.33 -13.82
N PRO A 344 47.69 4.44 -14.43
CA PRO A 344 47.85 4.89 -15.81
C PRO A 344 46.97 4.13 -16.81
N LEU A 345 46.06 4.88 -17.44
CA LEU A 345 45.02 4.34 -18.32
C LEU A 345 44.62 5.34 -19.42
N SER A 346 43.98 4.80 -20.46
CA SER A 346 43.30 5.56 -21.50
C SER A 346 41.81 5.26 -21.48
N VAL A 347 40.96 6.27 -21.63
CA VAL A 347 39.52 6.09 -21.86
C VAL A 347 39.21 6.33 -23.33
N LYS A 348 38.43 5.44 -23.95
CA LYS A 348 38.06 5.52 -25.37
C LYS A 348 36.55 5.52 -25.54
N LEU A 349 36.01 6.53 -26.21
CA LEU A 349 34.63 6.57 -26.68
C LEU A 349 34.51 5.68 -27.91
N LYS A 350 34.01 4.45 -27.75
CA LYS A 350 33.88 3.47 -28.83
C LYS A 350 32.78 3.83 -29.81
N GLN A 351 31.63 4.23 -29.30
CA GLN A 351 30.42 4.52 -30.08
C GLN A 351 29.64 5.64 -29.39
N ALA A 352 29.06 6.53 -30.17
CA ALA A 352 27.99 7.43 -29.73
C ALA A 352 26.81 7.31 -30.70
N PHE A 353 25.60 7.04 -30.20
CA PHE A 353 24.39 6.88 -31.03
C PHE A 353 23.19 7.62 -30.41
N ASN A 354 22.22 8.00 -31.23
CA ASN A 354 21.00 8.69 -30.78
C ASN A 354 20.01 7.68 -30.18
N SER A 355 19.35 8.02 -29.07
CA SER A 355 18.34 7.16 -28.44
C SER A 355 17.17 6.81 -29.40
N GLY A 356 16.87 7.69 -30.36
CA GLY A 356 15.83 7.49 -31.37
C GLY A 356 16.22 6.68 -32.62
N SER A 357 17.51 6.40 -32.86
CA SER A 357 17.96 5.67 -34.06
C SER A 357 19.14 4.73 -33.78
N LYS A 358 18.95 3.44 -34.05
CA LYS A 358 19.90 2.37 -33.67
C LYS A 358 21.03 2.12 -34.68
N ASP A 359 20.91 2.64 -35.89
CA ASP A 359 21.61 2.09 -37.06
C ASP A 359 22.78 2.95 -37.58
N ALA A 360 23.20 3.98 -36.83
CA ALA A 360 24.38 4.80 -37.18
C ALA A 360 25.15 5.31 -35.95
N SER A 361 26.43 4.92 -35.84
CA SER A 361 27.40 5.56 -34.95
C SER A 361 27.70 6.98 -35.44
N ILE A 362 27.53 8.00 -34.60
CA ILE A 362 27.90 9.39 -34.93
C ILE A 362 29.41 9.62 -34.70
N ILE A 363 29.97 8.94 -33.70
CA ILE A 363 31.41 8.92 -33.39
C ILE A 363 31.83 7.47 -33.24
N GLU A 364 32.93 7.08 -33.89
CA GLU A 364 33.54 5.75 -33.76
C GLU A 364 34.97 5.83 -33.23
N SER A 365 35.22 5.13 -32.12
CA SER A 365 36.55 4.87 -31.52
C SER A 365 37.48 6.09 -31.38
N GLN A 366 37.00 7.14 -30.72
CA GLN A 366 37.82 8.31 -30.36
C GLN A 366 38.44 8.16 -28.95
N GLU A 367 39.72 8.48 -28.79
CA GLU A 367 40.42 8.45 -27.50
C GLU A 367 40.38 9.82 -26.83
N LEU A 368 40.09 9.86 -25.52
CA LEU A 368 40.00 11.11 -24.77
C LEU A 368 41.40 11.59 -24.34
N LYS A 369 41.62 12.91 -24.38
CA LYS A 369 42.86 13.52 -23.87
C LYS A 369 42.83 13.50 -22.34
N PHE A 370 43.89 13.03 -21.69
CA PHE A 370 44.03 13.19 -20.23
C PHE A 370 44.52 14.61 -19.89
N ASP A 371 43.85 15.24 -18.93
CA ASP A 371 44.21 16.51 -18.30
C ASP A 371 44.73 16.22 -16.88
N SER A 372 46.02 16.48 -16.67
CA SER A 372 46.72 16.26 -15.42
C SER A 372 46.41 17.29 -14.32
N GLU A 373 45.83 18.44 -14.65
CA GLU A 373 45.45 19.46 -13.65
C GLU A 373 44.11 19.12 -12.99
N ASN A 374 43.13 18.66 -13.79
CA ASN A 374 41.78 18.34 -13.31
C ASN A 374 41.56 16.86 -12.98
N ASP A 375 42.54 15.99 -13.22
CA ASP A 375 42.44 14.53 -13.08
C ASP A 375 41.20 13.97 -13.81
N ALA A 376 41.16 14.27 -15.11
CA ALA A 376 39.99 14.07 -15.96
C ALA A 376 40.40 13.83 -17.43
N HIS A 377 39.58 13.05 -18.13
CA HIS A 377 39.67 12.83 -19.57
C HIS A 377 38.68 13.77 -20.29
N LEU A 378 39.18 14.59 -21.22
CA LEU A 378 38.44 15.64 -21.92
C LEU A 378 38.21 15.31 -23.39
N LEU A 379 37.06 15.73 -23.94
CA LEU A 379 36.77 15.63 -25.37
C LEU A 379 36.17 16.93 -25.95
N ASP A 380 37.05 17.79 -26.48
CA ASP A 380 36.70 19.06 -27.15
C ASP A 380 35.85 18.89 -28.42
N ALA A 381 35.78 17.67 -28.97
CA ALA A 381 35.34 17.42 -30.34
C ALA A 381 33.85 17.03 -30.48
N VAL A 382 33.19 16.61 -29.40
CA VAL A 382 31.80 16.08 -29.42
C VAL A 382 30.85 17.08 -30.08
N LEU A 383 30.90 18.34 -29.64
CA LEU A 383 30.04 19.43 -30.07
C LEU A 383 30.26 19.93 -31.51
N LYS A 384 31.00 19.18 -32.34
CA LYS A 384 31.17 19.45 -33.79
C LYS A 384 30.43 18.45 -34.69
N SER A 385 29.90 17.36 -34.12
CA SER A 385 29.24 16.28 -34.86
C SER A 385 27.91 15.83 -34.26
N VAL A 386 27.58 16.31 -33.05
CA VAL A 386 26.39 15.92 -32.29
C VAL A 386 25.49 17.15 -32.12
N ASP A 387 24.25 17.07 -32.60
CA ASP A 387 23.22 18.11 -32.48
C ASP A 387 22.39 17.94 -31.18
N VAL A 388 21.49 18.87 -30.87
CA VAL A 388 20.57 18.81 -29.72
C VAL A 388 19.80 17.49 -29.71
N GLY A 389 19.82 16.75 -28.59
CA GLY A 389 19.20 15.44 -28.50
C GLY A 389 19.64 14.58 -27.32
N LYS A 390 19.14 13.34 -27.31
CA LYS A 390 19.42 12.32 -26.27
C LYS A 390 20.27 11.22 -26.88
N TYR A 391 21.45 10.98 -26.30
CA TYR A 391 22.45 10.09 -26.88
C TYR A 391 22.95 9.07 -25.86
N HIS A 392 23.48 7.97 -26.39
CA HIS A 392 24.12 6.90 -25.63
C HIS A 392 25.60 6.85 -26.02
N PHE A 393 26.48 7.08 -25.05
CA PHE A 393 27.93 7.13 -25.20
C PHE A 393 28.56 5.88 -24.58
N VAL A 394 29.22 5.08 -25.39
CA VAL A 394 29.84 3.81 -24.98
C VAL A 394 31.34 4.00 -24.76
N PHE A 395 31.75 4.06 -23.50
CA PHE A 395 33.15 4.20 -23.09
C PHE A 395 33.79 2.84 -22.79
N GLU A 396 35.07 2.70 -23.10
CA GLU A 396 35.91 1.53 -22.79
C GLU A 396 37.20 2.00 -22.10
N ILE A 397 37.53 1.44 -20.93
CA ILE A 397 38.74 1.80 -20.16
C ILE A 397 39.86 0.81 -20.52
N VAL A 398 41.00 1.34 -20.96
CA VAL A 398 42.18 0.57 -21.37
C VAL A 398 43.35 0.90 -20.45
N LEU A 399 43.66 -0.01 -19.54
CA LEU A 399 44.85 0.05 -18.68
C LEU A 399 46.13 -0.07 -19.54
N HIS A 400 47.16 0.73 -19.24
CA HIS A 400 48.41 0.71 -20.03
C HIS A 400 49.25 -0.54 -19.75
N ASN A 401 49.35 -0.96 -18.48
CA ASN A 401 50.05 -2.18 -18.09
C ASN A 401 49.10 -3.39 -18.13
N SER A 402 49.59 -4.52 -18.66
CA SER A 402 48.84 -5.78 -18.70
C SER A 402 48.61 -6.40 -17.32
N GLU A 403 49.58 -6.28 -16.42
CA GLU A 403 49.52 -6.80 -15.04
C GLU A 403 48.38 -6.15 -14.22
N ASN A 404 48.13 -4.86 -14.45
CA ASN A 404 47.04 -4.13 -13.79
C ASN A 404 45.65 -4.73 -14.08
N LYS A 405 45.48 -5.55 -15.13
CA LYS A 405 44.21 -6.23 -15.44
C LYS A 405 43.83 -7.30 -14.42
N ASN A 406 44.79 -7.81 -13.65
CA ASN A 406 44.56 -8.75 -12.56
C ASN A 406 44.39 -8.03 -11.20
N ILE A 407 44.56 -6.70 -11.19
CA ILE A 407 44.51 -5.86 -9.98
C ILE A 407 43.27 -4.94 -10.02
N TYR A 408 42.83 -4.51 -11.20
CA TYR A 408 41.75 -3.53 -11.38
C TYR A 408 40.65 -4.05 -12.31
N ALA A 409 39.39 -3.93 -11.87
CA ALA A 409 38.21 -4.29 -12.65
C ALA A 409 37.63 -3.06 -13.38
N THR A 410 37.57 -3.12 -14.72
CA THR A 410 37.12 -2.02 -15.60
C THR A 410 35.74 -2.22 -16.23
N GLY A 411 35.10 -3.39 -16.09
CA GLY A 411 33.74 -3.65 -16.58
C GLY A 411 33.56 -3.72 -18.10
N GLY A 412 34.66 -3.73 -18.87
CA GLY A 412 34.63 -3.70 -20.33
C GLY A 412 34.09 -2.37 -20.88
N ARG A 413 32.78 -2.33 -21.18
CA ARG A 413 32.11 -1.20 -21.83
C ARG A 413 31.00 -0.62 -20.96
N THR A 414 31.08 0.69 -20.69
CA THR A 414 30.05 1.44 -19.94
C THR A 414 29.26 2.31 -20.90
N ASN A 415 27.93 2.10 -20.96
CA ASN A 415 26.99 2.87 -21.77
C ASN A 415 26.33 3.98 -20.93
N VAL A 416 26.54 5.25 -21.27
CA VAL A 416 26.03 6.40 -20.50
C VAL A 416 25.02 7.22 -21.32
N PRO A 417 23.84 7.54 -20.77
CA PRO A 417 22.93 8.51 -21.38
C PRO A 417 23.45 9.94 -21.20
N ILE A 418 23.60 10.68 -22.31
CA ILE A 418 24.04 12.08 -22.35
C ILE A 418 22.98 12.92 -23.07
N TYR A 419 22.64 14.05 -22.45
CA TYR A 419 21.69 15.03 -22.94
C TYR A 419 22.45 16.21 -23.53
N VAL A 420 22.40 16.39 -24.85
CA VAL A 420 23.00 17.54 -25.52
C VAL A 420 21.93 18.60 -25.68
N THR A 421 22.09 19.73 -24.99
CA THR A 421 21.11 20.82 -24.92
C THR A 421 21.50 21.97 -25.84
N GLY A 422 20.51 22.78 -26.22
CA GLY A 422 20.75 24.02 -26.94
C GLY A 422 19.57 24.97 -26.92
N VAL A 423 19.82 26.22 -27.28
CA VAL A 423 18.77 27.20 -27.61
C VAL A 423 18.20 26.86 -28.99
N ILE A 424 16.93 26.47 -29.00
CA ILE A 424 16.15 26.20 -30.22
C ILE A 424 15.63 27.52 -30.76
N LYS A 425 15.80 27.77 -32.07
CA LYS A 425 15.23 28.94 -32.74
C LYS A 425 13.83 28.65 -33.23
N VAL A 426 13.02 29.70 -33.30
CA VAL A 426 11.66 29.66 -33.83
C VAL A 426 11.63 30.52 -35.09
N ASP A 427 11.41 29.88 -36.23
CA ASP A 427 11.40 30.49 -37.56
C ASP A 427 9.99 30.43 -38.16
N ASN A 428 9.66 31.38 -39.04
CA ASN A 428 8.42 31.37 -39.85
C ASN A 428 7.12 31.13 -39.04
N ALA A 429 7.00 31.76 -37.87
CA ALA A 429 5.81 31.66 -37.02
C ALA A 429 4.69 32.59 -37.50
N GLU A 430 3.51 32.03 -37.76
CA GLU A 430 2.35 32.72 -38.32
C GLU A 430 1.04 32.15 -37.77
N ILE A 431 0.04 33.02 -37.57
CA ILE A 431 -1.33 32.66 -37.22
C ILE A 431 -2.31 33.32 -38.19
N SER A 432 -3.34 32.59 -38.61
CA SER A 432 -4.33 33.10 -39.56
C SER A 432 -5.73 32.50 -39.34
N VAL A 433 -6.77 33.32 -39.54
CA VAL A 433 -8.16 32.86 -39.66
C VAL A 433 -8.48 32.66 -41.14
N LEU A 434 -8.98 31.47 -41.48
CA LEU A 434 -9.27 31.02 -42.84
C LEU A 434 -10.77 30.72 -42.99
N ASP A 435 -11.37 31.11 -44.12
CA ASP A 435 -12.73 30.72 -44.46
C ASP A 435 -12.79 29.31 -45.09
N SER A 436 -13.82 28.53 -44.76
CA SER A 436 -13.99 27.14 -45.20
C SER A 436 -14.27 27.01 -46.70
N ASP A 437 -15.09 27.89 -47.26
CA ASP A 437 -15.65 27.69 -48.61
C ASP A 437 -14.73 28.16 -49.73
N LEU A 438 -13.77 29.04 -49.41
CA LEU A 438 -12.84 29.64 -50.38
C LEU A 438 -11.36 29.41 -50.05
N GLY A 439 -11.02 29.00 -48.82
CA GLY A 439 -9.63 28.98 -48.36
C GLY A 439 -8.96 30.36 -48.31
N SER A 440 -9.76 31.43 -48.42
CA SER A 440 -9.31 32.81 -48.37
C SER A 440 -8.86 33.18 -46.96
N VAL A 441 -7.74 33.89 -46.91
CA VAL A 441 -7.13 34.41 -45.68
C VAL A 441 -7.81 35.73 -45.32
N GLU A 442 -8.67 35.74 -44.31
CA GLU A 442 -9.29 36.98 -43.82
C GLU A 442 -8.31 37.80 -42.96
N THR A 443 -7.59 37.12 -42.07
CA THR A 443 -6.53 37.72 -41.25
C THR A 443 -5.34 36.79 -41.17
N GLN A 444 -4.15 37.36 -41.32
CA GLN A 444 -2.85 36.69 -41.12
C GLN A 444 -1.96 37.64 -40.34
N LYS A 445 -1.39 37.16 -39.24
CA LYS A 445 -0.44 37.90 -38.41
C LYS A 445 0.82 37.05 -38.25
N LYS A 446 1.96 37.60 -38.65
CA LYS A 446 3.26 37.01 -38.33
C LYS A 446 3.52 37.16 -36.84
N LEU A 447 4.11 36.14 -36.22
CA LEU A 447 4.40 36.10 -34.79
C LEU A 447 5.90 36.21 -34.55
N ASP A 448 6.31 37.26 -33.85
CA ASP A 448 7.69 37.39 -33.36
C ASP A 448 7.82 36.67 -32.02
N LEU A 449 7.88 35.33 -32.05
CA LEU A 449 8.12 34.49 -30.88
C LEU A 449 9.62 34.60 -30.50
N PRO A 450 10.02 35.02 -29.26
CA PRO A 450 9.25 35.10 -28.02
C PRO A 450 9.07 36.55 -27.48
N GLY A 451 8.61 37.49 -28.31
CA GLY A 451 8.28 38.87 -27.91
C GLY A 451 6.84 39.04 -27.42
N GLU A 452 6.50 40.24 -26.92
CA GLU A 452 5.15 40.62 -26.50
C GLU A 452 4.22 40.90 -27.70
N THR A 453 3.80 39.86 -28.42
CA THR A 453 2.76 39.97 -29.45
C THR A 453 1.38 40.00 -28.78
N ALA A 454 0.77 41.17 -28.62
CA ALA A 454 -0.62 41.30 -28.17
C ALA A 454 -1.61 41.04 -29.33
N LEU A 455 -1.97 39.78 -29.58
CA LEU A 455 -2.99 39.46 -30.60
C LEU A 455 -4.41 39.76 -30.10
N SER A 456 -5.20 40.35 -30.99
CA SER A 456 -6.64 40.17 -31.06
C SER A 456 -7.00 39.51 -32.38
N LEU A 457 -7.92 38.55 -32.34
CA LEU A 457 -8.53 37.87 -33.49
C LEU A 457 -10.03 37.70 -33.21
N SER A 458 -10.80 37.45 -34.25
CA SER A 458 -12.22 37.08 -34.16
C SER A 458 -12.48 35.98 -35.18
N ALA A 459 -13.23 34.94 -34.81
CA ALA A 459 -13.62 33.89 -35.76
C ALA A 459 -15.04 33.37 -35.50
N ASN A 460 -15.76 33.09 -36.58
CA ASN A 460 -17.05 32.40 -36.52
C ASN A 460 -16.90 30.88 -36.67
N HIS A 461 -17.97 30.15 -36.39
CA HIS A 461 -18.02 28.69 -36.47
C HIS A 461 -17.73 28.08 -37.86
N LEU A 462 -17.88 28.82 -38.96
CA LEU A 462 -17.54 28.35 -40.32
C LEU A 462 -16.06 28.56 -40.66
N GLN A 463 -15.35 29.40 -39.90
CA GLN A 463 -13.93 29.66 -40.12
C GLN A 463 -13.03 28.64 -39.39
N LYS A 464 -11.74 28.66 -39.71
CA LYS A 464 -10.73 27.76 -39.13
C LYS A 464 -9.51 28.57 -38.69
N LEU A 465 -9.03 28.31 -37.48
CA LEU A 465 -7.80 28.92 -36.96
C LEU A 465 -6.60 28.05 -37.34
N ARG A 466 -5.66 28.63 -38.10
CA ARG A 466 -4.37 28.02 -38.44
C ARG A 466 -3.26 28.67 -37.62
N LEU A 467 -2.41 27.85 -37.02
CA LEU A 467 -1.14 28.26 -36.41
C LEU A 467 -0.04 27.38 -36.98
N SER A 468 1.04 27.99 -37.46
CA SER A 468 2.22 27.27 -37.96
C SER A 468 3.52 27.95 -37.58
N PHE A 469 4.56 27.17 -37.26
CA PHE A 469 5.91 27.65 -37.01
C PHE A 469 6.94 26.54 -37.25
N GLN A 470 8.21 26.92 -37.41
CA GLN A 470 9.33 26.01 -37.63
C GLN A 470 10.28 26.10 -36.43
N LEU A 471 10.81 24.96 -35.99
CA LEU A 471 11.79 24.88 -34.90
C LEU A 471 13.11 24.38 -35.46
N THR A 472 14.18 25.15 -35.25
CA THR A 472 15.51 24.81 -35.79
C THR A 472 16.55 24.70 -34.66
N THR A 473 17.42 23.69 -34.76
CA THR A 473 18.56 23.52 -33.84
C THR A 473 19.64 24.58 -34.11
N PRO A 474 20.65 24.74 -33.22
CA PRO A 474 21.82 25.58 -33.49
C PRO A 474 22.57 25.24 -34.80
N PHE A 475 22.44 24.00 -35.30
CA PHE A 475 23.00 23.57 -36.58
C PHE A 475 22.04 23.73 -37.79
N GLY A 476 20.81 24.21 -37.57
CA GLY A 476 19.82 24.44 -38.63
C GLY A 476 18.99 23.21 -39.02
N ASN A 477 19.08 22.11 -38.27
CA ASN A 477 18.24 20.94 -38.49
C ASN A 477 16.83 21.14 -37.91
N PRO A 478 15.78 20.51 -38.44
CA PRO A 478 14.44 20.58 -37.88
C PRO A 478 14.40 19.87 -36.51
N PHE A 479 13.96 20.59 -35.48
CA PHE A 479 13.84 20.07 -34.12
C PHE A 479 12.41 19.60 -33.82
N GLN A 480 12.25 18.46 -33.14
CA GLN A 480 10.95 17.99 -32.64
C GLN A 480 10.96 17.91 -31.10
N PRO A 481 10.29 18.85 -30.40
CA PRO A 481 10.14 18.81 -28.95
C PRO A 481 9.17 17.70 -28.51
N HIS A 482 9.40 17.18 -27.31
CA HIS A 482 8.50 16.26 -26.61
C HIS A 482 7.14 16.90 -26.26
N GLN A 483 7.08 18.22 -26.07
CA GLN A 483 5.85 18.95 -25.76
C GLN A 483 5.66 20.13 -26.72
N ALA A 484 4.54 20.14 -27.43
CA ALA A 484 4.08 21.25 -28.27
C ALA A 484 2.54 21.28 -28.24
N PHE A 485 1.98 22.19 -27.46
CA PHE A 485 0.54 22.28 -27.21
C PHE A 485 0.02 23.71 -27.38
N LEU A 486 -1.09 23.84 -28.09
CA LEU A 486 -1.88 25.07 -28.16
C LEU A 486 -3.03 24.95 -27.16
N LYS A 487 -3.18 25.94 -26.31
CA LYS A 487 -4.19 26.01 -25.26
C LYS A 487 -5.08 27.22 -25.50
N LEU A 488 -6.39 27.00 -25.44
CA LEU A 488 -7.41 28.05 -25.44
C LEU A 488 -8.12 28.01 -24.09
N ARG A 489 -8.24 29.16 -23.41
CA ARG A 489 -8.95 29.30 -22.13
C ARG A 489 -10.11 30.28 -22.31
N ASP A 490 -11.32 29.81 -22.06
CA ASP A 490 -12.52 30.66 -22.05
C ASP A 490 -12.58 31.58 -20.82
N GLU A 491 -13.39 32.65 -20.85
CA GLU A 491 -13.70 33.49 -19.69
C GLU A 491 -14.14 32.65 -18.48
N THR A 492 -14.91 31.57 -18.70
CA THR A 492 -15.31 30.60 -17.66
C THR A 492 -14.19 29.66 -17.20
N GLN A 493 -12.93 29.96 -17.49
CA GLN A 493 -11.73 29.23 -17.06
C GLN A 493 -11.68 27.77 -17.52
N VAL A 494 -12.50 27.37 -18.50
CA VAL A 494 -12.43 26.06 -19.14
C VAL A 494 -11.23 26.04 -20.09
N GLU A 495 -10.33 25.06 -19.90
CA GLU A 495 -9.08 24.96 -20.66
C GLU A 495 -9.16 23.85 -21.72
N HIS A 496 -9.06 24.25 -22.99
CA HIS A 496 -9.06 23.36 -24.15
C HIS A 496 -7.63 23.23 -24.69
N ILE A 497 -7.04 22.04 -24.58
CA ILE A 497 -5.63 21.78 -24.95
C ILE A 497 -5.58 20.90 -26.20
N PHE A 498 -4.84 21.37 -27.21
CA PHE A 498 -4.67 20.71 -28.50
C PHE A 498 -3.18 20.45 -28.78
N VAL A 499 -2.87 19.27 -29.33
CA VAL A 499 -1.50 18.89 -29.72
C VAL A 499 -1.22 19.39 -31.12
N LEU A 500 -0.08 20.06 -31.35
CA LEU A 500 0.31 20.47 -32.70
C LEU A 500 0.79 19.26 -33.52
N GLY A 501 0.40 19.23 -34.80
CA GLY A 501 0.92 18.24 -35.74
C GLY A 501 2.33 18.61 -36.21
N ASN A 502 3.21 17.62 -36.40
CA ASN A 502 4.49 17.82 -37.07
C ASN A 502 4.38 17.36 -38.54
N SER A 503 4.58 18.28 -39.48
CA SER A 503 4.63 18.02 -40.92
C SER A 503 6.06 17.71 -41.42
N GLY A 504 6.97 17.33 -40.52
CA GLY A 504 8.38 16.99 -40.79
C GLY A 504 9.29 18.19 -41.05
N LYS A 505 8.74 19.34 -41.45
CA LYS A 505 9.45 20.62 -41.63
C LYS A 505 8.87 21.78 -40.82
N GLN A 506 7.61 21.68 -40.41
CA GLN A 506 6.92 22.70 -39.63
C GLN A 506 5.92 22.06 -38.68
N PHE A 507 5.72 22.71 -37.54
CA PHE A 507 4.57 22.47 -36.68
C PHE A 507 3.38 23.22 -37.26
N GLU A 508 2.25 22.54 -37.30
CA GLU A 508 1.03 23.08 -37.87
C GLU A 508 -0.18 22.53 -37.12
N ILE A 509 -1.14 23.40 -36.84
CA ILE A 509 -2.45 23.02 -36.32
C ILE A 509 -3.54 23.82 -37.04
N MET A 510 -4.60 23.11 -37.40
CA MET A 510 -5.83 23.62 -38.00
C MET A 510 -6.97 23.29 -37.05
N LEU A 511 -7.50 24.30 -36.36
CA LEU A 511 -8.71 24.16 -35.55
C LEU A 511 -9.93 24.51 -36.41
N ASP A 512 -10.67 23.48 -36.79
CA ASP A 512 -11.96 23.56 -37.47
C ASP A 512 -13.05 23.78 -36.42
N PHE A 513 -13.58 25.01 -36.30
CA PHE A 513 -14.50 25.31 -35.20
C PHE A 513 -15.81 24.50 -35.30
N LEU A 514 -16.38 24.35 -36.50
CA LEU A 514 -17.56 23.51 -36.75
C LEU A 514 -17.33 22.04 -36.34
N GLY A 515 -16.15 21.49 -36.66
CA GLY A 515 -15.74 20.14 -36.24
C GLY A 515 -15.36 19.99 -34.77
N LEU A 516 -15.36 21.08 -33.99
CA LEU A 516 -14.92 21.12 -32.60
C LEU A 516 -15.97 21.69 -31.62
N VAL A 517 -17.13 22.20 -32.07
CA VAL A 517 -18.15 22.85 -31.20
C VAL A 517 -18.53 22.00 -29.99
N ASP A 518 -18.75 20.69 -30.17
CA ASP A 518 -19.03 19.72 -29.08
C ASP A 518 -17.95 19.72 -27.98
N LYS A 519 -16.68 19.98 -28.34
CA LYS A 519 -15.52 20.01 -27.43
C LYS A 519 -15.28 21.39 -26.83
N PHE A 520 -15.82 22.44 -27.43
CA PHE A 520 -15.96 23.79 -26.85
C PHE A 520 -17.26 23.94 -26.05
N PHE A 521 -18.09 22.89 -25.99
CA PHE A 521 -19.36 22.85 -25.27
C PHE A 521 -20.36 23.95 -25.69
N TYR A 522 -20.27 24.42 -26.94
CA TYR A 522 -21.07 25.52 -27.49
C TYR A 522 -20.91 26.86 -26.72
N LEU A 523 -19.75 27.09 -26.10
CA LEU A 523 -19.43 28.36 -25.42
C LEU A 523 -18.92 29.40 -26.43
N SER A 524 -19.78 30.33 -26.83
CA SER A 524 -19.37 31.55 -27.54
C SER A 524 -18.86 32.59 -26.54
N GLY A 525 -17.72 33.22 -26.84
CA GLY A 525 -17.03 34.08 -25.88
C GLY A 525 -15.60 34.39 -26.29
N ARG A 526 -14.85 35.03 -25.37
CA ARG A 526 -13.45 35.38 -25.56
C ARG A 526 -12.54 34.31 -25.01
N TYR A 527 -11.63 33.83 -25.85
CA TYR A 527 -10.65 32.80 -25.51
C TYR A 527 -9.23 33.36 -25.49
N ASP A 528 -8.54 33.22 -24.35
CA ASP A 528 -7.11 33.49 -24.23
C ASP A 528 -6.30 32.37 -24.92
N ILE A 529 -5.35 32.75 -25.77
CA ILE A 529 -4.49 31.83 -26.54
C ILE A 529 -3.12 31.71 -25.85
N GLN A 530 -2.73 30.49 -25.48
CA GLN A 530 -1.45 30.18 -24.86
C GLN A 530 -0.74 29.06 -25.63
N LEU A 531 0.50 29.30 -26.05
CA LEU A 531 1.36 28.33 -26.74
C LEU A 531 2.44 27.82 -25.78
N THR A 532 2.52 26.50 -25.58
CA THR A 532 3.53 25.86 -24.74
C THR A 532 4.40 24.92 -25.56
N VAL A 533 5.71 25.16 -25.54
CA VAL A 533 6.72 24.34 -26.25
C VAL A 533 7.90 24.05 -25.31
N GLY A 534 8.28 22.78 -25.19
CA GLY A 534 9.41 22.39 -24.35
C GLY A 534 9.89 20.95 -24.52
N ASP A 535 11.15 20.73 -24.14
CA ASP A 535 11.79 19.42 -24.04
C ASP A 535 12.89 19.47 -22.98
N ALA A 536 13.25 18.32 -22.43
CA ALA A 536 14.41 18.15 -21.54
C ALA A 536 15.75 18.49 -22.23
N VAL A 537 15.78 18.59 -23.57
CA VAL A 537 16.96 19.03 -24.34
C VAL A 537 16.91 20.50 -24.81
N MET A 538 15.84 21.24 -24.48
CA MET A 538 15.59 22.61 -24.97
C MET A 538 15.82 23.65 -23.86
N GLU A 539 16.91 24.40 -23.97
CA GLU A 539 17.36 25.37 -22.93
C GLU A 539 16.40 26.54 -22.75
N ASN A 540 15.66 26.88 -23.80
CA ASN A 540 14.74 28.01 -23.87
C ASN A 540 13.28 27.56 -24.01
N SER A 541 12.88 26.50 -23.29
CA SER A 541 11.48 26.06 -23.21
C SER A 541 10.56 27.23 -22.81
N TYR A 542 9.44 27.43 -23.51
CA TYR A 542 8.60 28.61 -23.35
C TYR A 542 7.10 28.30 -23.22
N LEU A 543 6.43 29.10 -22.40
CA LEU A 543 4.99 29.20 -22.26
C LEU A 543 4.64 30.66 -22.55
N LEU A 544 4.01 30.92 -23.69
CA LEU A 544 3.77 32.27 -24.20
C LEU A 544 2.27 32.51 -24.37
N GLU A 545 1.79 33.60 -23.79
CA GLU A 545 0.43 34.10 -24.00
C GLU A 545 0.44 34.94 -25.28
N LEU A 546 -0.24 34.45 -26.31
CA LEU A 546 -0.24 35.03 -27.65
C LEU A 546 -1.26 36.17 -27.79
N GLY A 547 -2.21 36.30 -26.87
CA GLY A 547 -3.34 37.21 -26.97
C GLY A 547 -4.67 36.45 -26.97
N ASN A 548 -5.70 36.99 -27.62
CA ASN A 548 -7.08 36.54 -27.46
C ASN A 548 -7.79 36.36 -28.80
N ILE A 549 -8.76 35.44 -28.85
CA ILE A 549 -9.68 35.25 -29.98
C ILE A 549 -11.14 35.24 -29.49
N ASP A 550 -11.95 36.12 -30.08
CA ASP A 550 -13.40 36.14 -29.84
C ASP A 550 -14.07 35.11 -30.78
N LEU A 551 -14.77 34.12 -30.21
CA LEU A 551 -15.37 33.00 -30.95
C LEU A 551 -16.90 33.04 -30.94
N ASP A 552 -17.49 33.00 -32.14
CA ASP A 552 -18.94 32.96 -32.37
C ASP A 552 -19.40 31.55 -32.82
N LEU A 553 -19.78 30.74 -31.83
CA LEU A 553 -20.27 29.36 -31.98
C LEU A 553 -21.82 29.32 -32.02
N PRO A 554 -22.42 28.31 -32.67
CA PRO A 554 -23.89 28.16 -32.70
C PRO A 554 -24.44 27.79 -31.32
N GLU A 555 -25.75 28.00 -31.12
CA GLU A 555 -26.43 27.63 -29.87
C GLU A 555 -26.42 26.11 -29.61
N PRO A 556 -26.32 25.66 -28.34
CA PRO A 556 -26.36 24.24 -27.99
C PRO A 556 -27.73 23.60 -28.26
N PRO A 557 -27.81 22.47 -28.98
CA PRO A 557 -29.05 21.70 -29.10
C PRO A 557 -29.48 21.11 -27.74
N GLU A 558 -30.79 20.88 -27.54
CA GLU A 558 -31.42 20.46 -26.27
C GLU A 558 -30.82 19.22 -25.55
N LYS A 559 -29.93 18.48 -26.21
CA LYS A 559 -29.29 17.25 -25.70
C LYS A 559 -27.76 17.31 -25.73
N ALA A 560 -27.17 18.47 -25.98
CA ALA A 560 -25.73 18.68 -25.93
C ALA A 560 -25.20 18.36 -24.53
N SER A 561 -23.99 17.82 -24.47
CA SER A 561 -23.21 17.83 -23.23
C SER A 561 -22.74 19.25 -22.97
N GLY A 562 -23.43 19.96 -22.06
CA GLY A 562 -22.97 21.24 -21.55
C GLY A 562 -21.60 21.14 -20.89
N ALA A 563 -20.92 22.28 -20.73
CA ALA A 563 -19.57 22.34 -20.20
C ALA A 563 -19.43 21.58 -18.87
N PRO A 564 -18.29 20.89 -18.64
CA PRO A 564 -18.03 20.29 -17.34
C PRO A 564 -18.10 21.41 -16.30
N PRO A 565 -18.88 21.25 -15.21
CA PRO A 565 -18.93 22.28 -14.18
C PRO A 565 -17.50 22.54 -13.72
N GLN A 566 -17.13 23.83 -13.65
CA GLN A 566 -15.84 24.26 -13.12
C GLN A 566 -15.50 23.51 -11.82
N PRO A 567 -14.22 23.43 -11.43
CA PRO A 567 -13.85 23.10 -10.06
C PRO A 567 -14.35 24.21 -9.12
N VAL A 568 -15.65 24.19 -8.84
CA VAL A 568 -16.34 24.94 -7.79
C VAL A 568 -15.46 24.85 -6.55
N ASP A 569 -15.12 26.01 -5.99
CA ASP A 569 -14.28 26.09 -4.81
C ASP A 569 -14.71 25.03 -3.79
N LEU A 570 -13.73 24.32 -3.25
CA LEU A 570 -13.96 23.09 -2.49
C LEU A 570 -14.93 23.31 -1.32
N TYR A 571 -14.98 24.53 -0.79
CA TYR A 571 -15.93 25.00 0.21
C TYR A 571 -17.37 25.12 -0.32
N LEU A 572 -17.58 25.77 -1.47
CA LEU A 572 -18.91 25.94 -2.08
C LEU A 572 -19.57 24.60 -2.47
N ARG A 573 -18.78 23.58 -2.81
CA ARG A 573 -19.29 22.22 -3.08
C ARG A 573 -19.93 21.56 -1.84
N TYR A 574 -19.58 22.01 -0.64
CA TYR A 574 -20.17 21.59 0.63
C TYR A 574 -21.07 22.66 1.27
N GLY A 575 -21.44 23.70 0.52
CA GLY A 575 -22.43 24.69 0.96
C GLY A 575 -23.81 24.06 1.23
N PRO A 576 -24.66 24.72 2.04
CA PRO A 576 -26.02 24.24 2.29
C PRO A 576 -26.81 24.17 0.99
N LYS A 577 -27.43 23.00 0.74
CA LYS A 577 -28.38 22.85 -0.37
C LYS A 577 -29.67 23.60 -0.05
N ALA A 578 -30.41 23.99 -1.10
CA ALA A 578 -31.74 24.56 -0.94
C ALA A 578 -32.65 23.63 -0.10
N GLU A 579 -33.38 24.22 0.84
CA GLU A 579 -34.25 23.49 1.76
C GLU A 579 -35.43 22.85 1.01
N ILE A 580 -35.64 21.55 1.23
CA ILE A 580 -36.74 20.80 0.63
C ILE A 580 -37.89 20.72 1.64
N THR A 581 -38.84 21.64 1.54
CA THR A 581 -40.05 21.62 2.37
C THR A 581 -41.00 20.52 1.92
N HIS A 582 -41.27 19.55 2.80
CA HIS A 582 -42.17 18.44 2.47
C HIS A 582 -43.63 18.90 2.48
N ILE A 583 -44.20 19.10 1.29
CA ILE A 583 -45.62 19.43 1.12
C ILE A 583 -46.46 18.18 1.44
N PHE A 584 -46.97 18.13 2.68
CA PHE A 584 -47.89 17.08 3.11
C PHE A 584 -49.18 17.09 2.27
N ARG A 585 -49.73 15.90 2.00
CA ARG A 585 -51.06 15.77 1.42
C ARG A 585 -52.09 16.35 2.39
N SER A 586 -52.99 17.20 1.90
CA SER A 586 -54.13 17.68 2.67
C SER A 586 -55.00 16.49 3.12
N PRO A 587 -55.48 16.46 4.38
CA PRO A 587 -56.35 15.39 4.85
C PRO A 587 -57.68 15.38 4.09
N GLU A 588 -58.23 14.18 3.87
CA GLU A 588 -59.50 14.00 3.18
C GLU A 588 -60.66 14.63 3.97
N LYS A 589 -61.55 15.35 3.26
CA LYS A 589 -62.70 16.00 3.87
C LYS A 589 -63.72 14.96 4.33
N ARG A 590 -63.93 14.85 5.64
CA ARG A 590 -64.99 14.04 6.25
C ARG A 590 -66.38 14.66 5.96
N PRO A 591 -67.45 13.86 5.87
CA PRO A 591 -68.81 14.37 5.77
C PRO A 591 -69.21 15.14 7.05
N PRO A 592 -70.14 16.11 6.96
CA PRO A 592 -70.63 16.84 8.13
C PRO A 592 -71.41 15.92 9.09
N PRO A 593 -71.27 16.10 10.41
CA PRO A 593 -71.72 15.14 11.42
C PRO A 593 -73.25 14.99 11.48
N GLU A 594 -74.00 16.04 11.16
CA GLU A 594 -75.47 16.05 11.12
C GLU A 594 -76.00 15.04 10.09
N LEU A 595 -75.30 14.92 8.96
CA LEU A 595 -75.61 13.99 7.88
C LEU A 595 -75.34 12.54 8.31
N SER A 596 -74.26 12.30 9.06
CA SER A 596 -73.95 10.99 9.64
C SER A 596 -74.98 10.57 10.69
N LEU A 597 -75.44 11.51 11.52
CA LEU A 597 -76.48 11.25 12.54
C LEU A 597 -77.86 10.99 11.91
N ALA A 598 -78.20 11.70 10.83
CA ALA A 598 -79.43 11.45 10.09
C ALA A 598 -79.46 10.03 9.47
N PHE A 599 -78.35 9.58 8.88
CA PHE A 599 -78.24 8.20 8.39
C PHE A 599 -78.24 7.16 9.50
N PHE A 600 -77.62 7.43 10.66
CA PHE A 600 -77.69 6.54 11.83
C PHE A 600 -79.13 6.36 12.32
N ALA A 601 -79.91 7.44 12.43
CA ALA A 601 -81.33 7.36 12.77
C ALA A 601 -82.16 6.57 11.73
N LEU A 602 -81.88 6.75 10.44
CA LEU A 602 -82.50 5.97 9.36
C LEU A 602 -82.21 4.46 9.46
N VAL A 603 -81.03 4.05 9.92
CA VAL A 603 -80.68 2.63 10.13
C VAL A 603 -81.38 2.03 11.36
N LEU A 604 -81.72 2.84 12.37
CA LEU A 604 -82.49 2.39 13.54
C LEU A 604 -83.99 2.23 13.26
N LEU A 605 -84.56 2.95 12.27
CA LEU A 605 -86.00 2.89 11.97
C LEU A 605 -86.49 1.48 11.59
N PRO A 606 -85.80 0.67 10.77
CA PRO A 606 -86.16 -0.73 10.54
C PRO A 606 -86.18 -1.60 11.81
N ILE A 607 -85.29 -1.34 12.78
CA ILE A 607 -85.24 -2.10 14.04
C ILE A 607 -86.44 -1.73 14.93
N LEU A 608 -86.77 -0.44 15.02
CA LEU A 608 -88.00 0.04 15.66
C LEU A 608 -89.25 -0.55 14.98
N GLY A 609 -89.28 -0.57 13.64
CA GLY A 609 -90.36 -1.18 12.85
C GLY A 609 -90.50 -2.68 13.10
N PHE A 610 -89.39 -3.41 13.26
CA PHE A 610 -89.41 -4.83 13.62
C PHE A 610 -89.93 -5.06 15.05
N VAL A 611 -89.45 -4.30 16.04
CA VAL A 611 -89.88 -4.43 17.45
C VAL A 611 -91.36 -4.08 17.63
N VAL A 612 -91.86 -3.03 16.95
CA VAL A 612 -93.27 -2.64 16.99
C VAL A 612 -94.15 -3.55 16.12
N GLY A 613 -93.65 -4.02 14.98
CA GLY A 613 -94.38 -4.91 14.08
C GLY A 613 -94.56 -6.33 14.63
N CYS A 614 -93.55 -6.87 15.31
CA CYS A 614 -93.54 -8.23 15.84
C CYS A 614 -94.83 -8.61 16.63
N PRO A 615 -95.29 -7.85 17.65
CA PRO A 615 -96.54 -8.16 18.35
C PRO A 615 -97.78 -8.04 17.47
N TYR A 616 -97.82 -7.11 16.51
CA TYR A 616 -98.96 -6.92 15.61
C TYR A 616 -99.06 -7.95 14.48
N THR A 617 -97.97 -8.65 14.14
CA THR A 617 -97.96 -9.73 13.13
C THR A 617 -98.03 -11.14 13.73
N SER A 618 -98.12 -11.27 15.06
CA SER A 618 -97.94 -12.55 15.78
C SER A 618 -99.23 -13.31 16.15
N GLU A 619 -100.32 -13.19 15.38
CA GLU A 619 -101.55 -13.97 15.61
C GLU A 619 -101.34 -15.50 15.51
N TYR A 620 -100.18 -15.95 14.98
CA TYR A 620 -99.80 -17.36 14.88
C TYR A 620 -98.62 -17.82 15.75
N TYR A 621 -97.92 -16.92 16.45
CA TYR A 621 -96.75 -17.28 17.28
C TYR A 621 -96.74 -16.56 18.62
N HIS A 622 -97.78 -16.78 19.41
CA HIS A 622 -97.66 -16.65 20.87
C HIS A 622 -96.48 -17.52 21.35
N LEU A 623 -95.52 -16.92 22.06
CA LEU A 623 -94.55 -17.63 22.91
C LEU A 623 -95.30 -18.21 24.12
N ARG A 624 -96.13 -19.23 23.84
CA ARG A 624 -97.08 -19.84 24.77
C ARG A 624 -96.36 -20.79 25.72
N THR A 625 -95.76 -20.21 26.76
CA THR A 625 -95.64 -20.77 28.11
C THR A 625 -95.68 -22.31 28.19
N TYR A 626 -94.69 -22.99 27.61
CA TYR A 626 -94.42 -24.36 28.01
C TYR A 626 -94.04 -24.34 29.49
N CYS A 627 -94.73 -25.12 30.30
CA CYS A 627 -94.70 -24.95 31.75
C CYS A 627 -93.28 -25.10 32.30
N MET A 628 -92.80 -24.06 32.98
CA MET A 628 -91.78 -24.21 34.03
C MET A 628 -92.30 -25.27 35.02
N PRO A 629 -91.65 -26.43 35.19
CA PRO A 629 -92.13 -27.46 36.10
C PRO A 629 -91.88 -27.04 37.56
N GLY A 630 -92.87 -26.34 38.11
CA GLY A 630 -92.87 -25.92 39.51
C GLY A 630 -92.93 -27.11 40.47
N LYS A 631 -91.75 -27.55 40.94
CA LYS A 631 -91.46 -28.53 42.01
C LYS A 631 -91.55 -30.03 41.65
N ILE A 632 -90.48 -30.73 42.08
CA ILE A 632 -90.35 -32.18 42.33
C ILE A 632 -90.35 -33.07 41.07
N GLY A 633 -89.15 -33.49 40.62
CA GLY A 633 -89.03 -34.51 39.56
C GLY A 633 -87.71 -34.60 38.79
N GLY A 634 -86.54 -34.55 39.45
CA GLY A 634 -85.24 -34.79 38.80
C GLY A 634 -84.47 -33.52 38.39
N ALA A 635 -83.19 -33.44 38.76
CA ALA A 635 -82.39 -32.22 38.74
C ALA A 635 -81.61 -31.94 37.43
N GLN A 636 -82.10 -32.42 36.27
CA GLN A 636 -81.36 -32.33 34.99
C GLN A 636 -82.08 -31.57 33.86
N SER A 637 -83.36 -31.21 34.00
CA SER A 637 -84.15 -30.60 32.91
C SER A 637 -84.28 -29.06 32.95
N VAL A 638 -83.79 -28.39 34.00
CA VAL A 638 -84.02 -26.93 34.20
C VAL A 638 -82.79 -26.10 33.85
N CYS A 639 -81.58 -26.60 34.14
CA CYS A 639 -80.31 -25.92 33.85
C CYS A 639 -80.18 -25.54 32.37
N THR A 640 -80.36 -26.53 31.48
CA THR A 640 -80.21 -26.39 30.02
C THR A 640 -81.11 -25.34 29.38
N PHE A 641 -82.27 -25.03 29.98
CA PHE A 641 -83.22 -24.05 29.42
C PHE A 641 -82.90 -22.59 29.81
N VAL A 642 -82.08 -22.37 30.85
CA VAL A 642 -81.60 -21.04 31.28
C VAL A 642 -80.16 -20.80 30.82
N GLU A 643 -79.36 -21.86 30.73
CA GLU A 643 -77.98 -21.81 30.23
C GLU A 643 -77.94 -21.47 28.73
N PHE A 644 -78.86 -21.98 27.91
CA PHE A 644 -78.80 -21.79 26.45
C PHE A 644 -79.01 -20.33 25.99
N PRO A 645 -80.00 -19.55 26.50
CA PRO A 645 -80.10 -18.13 26.18
C PRO A 645 -78.91 -17.30 26.71
N ASN A 646 -78.43 -17.61 27.91
CA ASN A 646 -77.29 -16.91 28.51
C ASN A 646 -75.98 -17.20 27.76
N ALA A 647 -75.78 -18.42 27.24
CA ALA A 647 -74.65 -18.77 26.40
C ALA A 647 -74.69 -18.04 25.04
N ILE A 648 -75.88 -17.82 24.46
CA ILE A 648 -76.04 -17.03 23.23
C ILE A 648 -75.77 -15.53 23.50
N ALA A 649 -76.23 -14.99 24.63
CA ALA A 649 -75.96 -13.61 25.02
C ALA A 649 -74.46 -13.37 25.28
N SER A 650 -73.85 -14.19 26.14
CA SER A 650 -72.42 -14.10 26.46
C SER A 650 -71.51 -14.43 25.27
N GLY A 651 -71.97 -15.30 24.35
CA GLY A 651 -71.31 -15.54 23.07
C GLY A 651 -71.25 -14.29 22.19
N ARG A 652 -72.32 -13.48 22.14
CA ARG A 652 -72.30 -12.19 21.44
C ARG A 652 -71.47 -11.14 22.16
N GLU A 653 -71.50 -11.09 23.50
CA GLU A 653 -70.58 -10.23 24.26
C GLU A 653 -69.12 -10.56 23.93
N LEU A 654 -68.77 -11.84 23.75
CA LEU A 654 -67.44 -12.27 23.31
C LEU A 654 -67.11 -11.91 21.85
N GLU A 655 -68.10 -11.83 20.95
CA GLU A 655 -67.93 -11.31 19.58
C GLU A 655 -67.82 -9.78 19.54
N GLU A 656 -68.46 -9.05 20.46
CA GLU A 656 -68.42 -7.57 20.55
C GLU A 656 -67.22 -7.03 21.37
N LEU A 657 -66.74 -7.79 22.37
CA LEU A 657 -65.56 -7.47 23.18
C LEU A 657 -64.29 -7.07 22.39
N PRO A 658 -63.89 -7.73 21.28
CA PRO A 658 -62.74 -7.27 20.49
C PRO A 658 -62.97 -5.92 19.79
N TYR A 659 -64.21 -5.43 19.66
CA TYR A 659 -64.52 -4.10 19.13
C TYR A 659 -64.58 -3.03 20.23
N SER A 660 -64.87 -3.40 21.49
CA SER A 660 -64.87 -2.47 22.63
C SER A 660 -63.52 -2.34 23.33
N ASN A 661 -62.63 -3.34 23.23
CA ASN A 661 -61.31 -3.38 23.88
C ASN A 661 -60.25 -2.46 23.25
N SER A 662 -60.54 -1.16 23.18
CA SER A 662 -59.51 -0.13 23.28
C SER A 662 -58.98 -0.10 24.72
N ILE A 663 -57.66 0.04 24.89
CA ILE A 663 -56.98 -0.17 26.18
C ILE A 663 -57.37 0.89 27.22
N CYS A 664 -58.27 0.54 28.13
CA CYS A 664 -58.65 1.32 29.31
C CYS A 664 -58.82 0.41 30.54
N HIS A 665 -57.80 0.35 31.41
CA HIS A 665 -57.89 -0.36 32.69
C HIS A 665 -58.77 0.42 33.68
N ILE A 666 -60.01 -0.04 33.91
CA ILE A 666 -60.82 0.34 35.08
C ILE A 666 -61.41 -0.93 35.71
N CYS A 667 -60.69 -1.51 36.68
CA CYS A 667 -61.24 -2.55 37.54
C CYS A 667 -61.96 -1.90 38.73
N TYR A 668 -63.29 -1.99 38.77
CA TYR A 668 -64.06 -1.59 39.95
C TYR A 668 -63.92 -2.62 41.08
N LEU A 669 -63.79 -2.13 42.32
CA LEU A 669 -63.72 -2.96 43.52
C LEU A 669 -65.08 -3.54 43.89
N VAL A 670 -65.11 -4.83 44.25
CA VAL A 670 -66.19 -5.47 45.04
C VAL A 670 -65.53 -6.18 46.24
N PRO A 671 -65.92 -5.90 47.50
CA PRO A 671 -65.15 -6.33 48.67
C PRO A 671 -65.70 -7.58 49.39
N SER A 672 -64.83 -8.52 49.78
CA SER A 672 -65.11 -9.45 50.89
C SER A 672 -63.88 -10.07 51.58
N ARG A 673 -63.61 -9.59 52.80
CA ARG A 673 -63.18 -10.32 54.04
C ARG A 673 -62.13 -11.45 53.98
N HIS A 674 -61.05 -11.25 54.75
CA HIS A 674 -60.21 -12.24 55.48
C HIS A 674 -59.56 -13.39 54.64
N CYS A 675 -58.31 -13.81 54.83
CA CYS A 675 -57.38 -13.70 55.95
C CYS A 675 -55.95 -14.04 55.45
N GLY A 676 -54.96 -14.09 56.35
CA GLY A 676 -53.70 -14.80 56.10
C GLY A 676 -52.57 -13.93 55.57
N SER A 677 -51.48 -13.87 56.32
CA SER A 677 -50.25 -13.18 55.94
C SER A 677 -49.19 -14.15 55.41
N SER A 678 -48.17 -13.57 54.76
CA SER A 678 -46.82 -14.08 54.54
C SER A 678 -46.47 -14.89 53.27
N LEU A 679 -45.30 -14.51 52.74
CA LEU A 679 -44.30 -15.28 52.00
C LEU A 679 -44.67 -15.91 50.65
N ALA A 680 -44.05 -15.36 49.60
CA ALA A 680 -43.94 -15.95 48.29
C ALA A 680 -42.78 -16.96 48.20
N LEU A 681 -42.89 -17.91 47.26
CA LEU A 681 -41.75 -18.43 46.52
C LEU A 681 -42.20 -18.84 45.11
N CYS A 682 -41.30 -18.72 44.13
CA CYS A 682 -41.62 -18.85 42.71
C CYS A 682 -41.44 -20.29 42.21
N ALA A 683 -42.34 -20.79 41.36
CA ALA A 683 -42.04 -21.80 40.32
C ALA A 683 -43.17 -21.98 39.28
N PHE A 684 -42.81 -21.85 37.99
CA PHE A 684 -43.24 -22.70 36.86
C PHE A 684 -44.74 -22.66 36.46
N LEU A 685 -45.19 -23.01 35.23
CA LEU A 685 -44.56 -23.35 33.93
C LEU A 685 -45.43 -22.76 32.79
N GLY A 686 -45.08 -22.82 31.49
CA GLY A 686 -45.56 -23.85 30.53
C GLY A 686 -47.05 -23.67 30.16
N GLU A 687 -47.52 -23.64 28.90
CA GLU A 687 -47.01 -24.09 27.59
C GLU A 687 -47.04 -22.90 26.58
N VAL A 688 -46.79 -22.91 25.26
CA VAL A 688 -46.68 -23.90 24.14
C VAL A 688 -45.52 -23.39 23.25
N GLY A 689 -44.55 -24.19 22.77
CA GLY A 689 -44.63 -25.11 21.63
C GLY A 689 -43.86 -24.53 20.42
N SER A 690 -43.22 -25.37 19.60
CA SER A 690 -42.18 -24.96 18.64
C SER A 690 -42.66 -24.90 17.18
N ILE A 691 -42.05 -24.04 16.34
CA ILE A 691 -41.29 -24.46 15.13
C ILE A 691 -40.58 -23.27 14.45
N HIS A 692 -39.48 -23.56 13.74
CA HIS A 692 -38.58 -22.60 13.09
C HIS A 692 -39.20 -21.84 11.90
N ASN A 693 -38.86 -20.55 11.75
CA ASN A 693 -37.79 -20.17 10.80
C ASN A 693 -37.14 -18.84 11.23
N VAL A 694 -35.87 -18.59 10.89
CA VAL A 694 -35.09 -17.45 11.42
C VAL A 694 -34.42 -16.66 10.29
N GLU A 695 -35.10 -15.60 9.86
CA GLU A 695 -34.53 -14.46 9.11
C GLU A 695 -35.37 -13.21 9.40
N SER A 696 -34.77 -12.01 9.37
CA SER A 696 -35.42 -10.69 9.61
C SER A 696 -35.77 -10.29 11.06
N ALA A 697 -34.79 -10.24 11.99
CA ALA A 697 -35.01 -9.65 13.34
C ALA A 697 -33.76 -9.05 14.05
N LYS A 698 -32.98 -8.18 13.41
CA LYS A 698 -31.98 -7.32 14.10
C LYS A 698 -31.78 -5.97 13.40
N PHE A 699 -32.30 -4.89 13.99
CA PHE A 699 -31.84 -3.51 13.80
C PHE A 699 -32.33 -2.62 14.96
N LEU A 700 -31.77 -1.40 15.08
CA LEU A 700 -32.05 -0.36 16.09
C LEU A 700 -31.58 -0.66 17.53
N GLY A 701 -30.33 -0.25 17.80
CA GLY A 701 -29.80 0.10 19.11
C GLY A 701 -28.78 1.23 18.94
N HIS A 702 -28.69 2.13 19.94
CA HIS A 702 -27.93 3.40 19.97
C HIS A 702 -28.53 4.61 19.23
N LEU A 703 -29.12 5.52 20.02
CA LEU A 703 -29.08 6.96 19.77
C LEU A 703 -28.99 7.68 21.13
N LEU A 704 -27.98 8.55 21.29
CA LEU A 704 -27.71 9.48 22.42
C LEU A 704 -27.35 8.88 23.79
N ASP A 705 -26.15 9.25 24.25
CA ASP A 705 -25.78 9.54 25.64
C ASP A 705 -25.35 11.03 25.68
N VAL A 706 -25.52 11.73 26.80
CA VAL A 706 -25.06 13.14 26.98
C VAL A 706 -24.47 13.36 28.38
N CYS A 707 -23.47 14.25 28.45
CA CYS A 707 -22.50 14.46 29.53
C CYS A 707 -23.07 14.76 30.93
N TRP A 708 -22.24 14.47 31.94
CA TRP A 708 -22.38 14.95 33.32
C TRP A 708 -21.72 16.33 33.52
N ALA A 709 -22.21 17.10 34.49
CA ALA A 709 -21.51 18.24 35.07
C ALA A 709 -21.78 18.31 36.59
N GLN A 710 -20.83 18.82 37.36
CA GLN A 710 -20.92 18.99 38.82
C GLN A 710 -21.01 20.46 39.20
N GLY A 711 -21.78 20.81 40.24
CA GLY A 711 -21.74 22.13 40.88
C GLY A 711 -23.12 22.63 41.34
N PRO A 712 -23.26 23.33 42.48
CA PRO A 712 -24.56 23.40 43.17
C PRO A 712 -25.16 24.80 43.33
N PHE A 713 -26.49 24.90 43.22
CA PHE A 713 -27.32 25.88 43.95
C PHE A 713 -28.77 25.36 44.08
N SER A 714 -29.49 25.83 45.10
CA SER A 714 -30.91 25.52 45.37
C SER A 714 -31.50 26.59 46.32
N PRO A 715 -32.83 26.68 46.55
CA PRO A 715 -33.94 25.86 46.02
C PRO A 715 -35.09 26.71 45.40
N CYS A 716 -36.31 26.13 45.35
CA CYS A 716 -37.62 26.78 45.15
C CYS A 716 -38.12 27.10 43.72
N LEU A 717 -38.53 26.06 43.00
CA LEU A 717 -39.73 26.09 42.13
C LEU A 717 -40.40 24.69 42.17
N SER A 718 -41.73 24.63 42.24
CA SER A 718 -42.43 23.45 42.79
C SER A 718 -43.11 22.54 41.76
N ILE A 719 -42.54 21.36 41.59
CA ILE A 719 -43.19 20.04 41.40
C ILE A 719 -44.45 20.05 40.51
N SER A 720 -44.25 19.80 39.21
CA SER A 720 -45.12 18.90 38.46
C SER A 720 -44.30 18.13 37.42
N GLN A 721 -44.72 16.91 37.11
CA GLN A 721 -44.19 16.02 36.04
C GLN A 721 -42.76 15.47 36.23
N VAL A 722 -42.71 14.38 37.02
CA VAL A 722 -41.76 13.26 36.98
C VAL A 722 -42.65 12.04 36.65
N GLU A 723 -42.40 11.14 35.69
CA GLU A 723 -41.27 10.91 34.76
C GLU A 723 -41.77 10.11 33.52
N ILE A 724 -40.86 9.77 32.58
CA ILE A 724 -40.97 8.76 31.50
C ILE A 724 -42.00 9.03 30.38
N CYS A 725 -41.47 9.22 29.16
CA CYS A 725 -42.12 8.73 27.93
C CYS A 725 -41.07 8.37 26.87
N LEU A 726 -41.15 7.12 26.37
CA LEU A 726 -40.27 6.62 25.31
C LEU A 726 -40.62 7.26 23.95
N ARG A 727 -39.60 7.59 23.15
CA ARG A 727 -39.75 7.72 21.70
C ARG A 727 -38.73 6.86 20.96
N LYS A 728 -39.18 6.32 19.83
CA LYS A 728 -38.54 5.27 19.04
C LYS A 728 -38.26 5.81 17.64
N LEU A 729 -37.09 5.52 17.08
CA LEU A 729 -36.77 5.94 15.72
C LEU A 729 -37.47 5.06 14.67
N GLU A 730 -37.92 5.72 13.60
CA GLU A 730 -38.02 5.15 12.25
C GLU A 730 -36.69 5.47 11.53
N PHE A 731 -36.17 4.67 10.59
CA PHE A 731 -36.81 4.46 9.29
C PHE A 731 -36.58 3.08 8.65
N CYS A 732 -37.32 2.85 7.56
CA CYS A 732 -37.56 1.55 6.95
C CYS A 732 -36.37 0.90 6.21
N LEU A 733 -36.32 -0.43 6.28
CA LEU A 733 -35.84 -1.28 5.18
C LEU A 733 -36.82 -1.17 3.99
N GLN A 734 -36.30 -1.26 2.75
CA GLN A 734 -37.14 -1.45 1.57
C GLN A 734 -36.85 -2.80 0.90
N GLY A 735 -37.79 -3.74 1.06
CA GLY A 735 -37.78 -5.02 0.34
C GLY A 735 -38.23 -4.87 -1.12
N ILE A 736 -37.70 -5.74 -1.99
CA ILE A 736 -38.01 -5.78 -3.42
C ILE A 736 -39.42 -6.32 -3.66
N ALA A 737 -40.22 -5.65 -4.50
CA ALA A 737 -41.41 -6.24 -5.11
C ALA A 737 -41.67 -5.69 -6.52
N PHE A 738 -41.92 -6.58 -7.47
CA PHE A 738 -42.25 -6.22 -8.85
C PHE A 738 -43.75 -5.94 -9.02
N ARG A 739 -44.08 -5.16 -10.05
CA ARG A 739 -45.43 -4.66 -10.35
C ARG A 739 -46.32 -5.72 -11.01
N MET A 740 -47.41 -6.12 -10.36
CA MET A 740 -48.59 -6.67 -11.06
C MET A 740 -49.65 -5.58 -11.22
N ARG A 741 -50.21 -5.44 -12.43
CA ARG A 741 -51.29 -4.49 -12.73
C ARG A 741 -52.65 -5.19 -12.64
N LYS A 742 -53.67 -4.48 -12.18
CA LYS A 742 -55.04 -4.63 -12.70
C LYS A 742 -55.53 -3.28 -13.21
N TYR A 743 -56.14 -3.30 -14.40
CA TYR A 743 -57.06 -2.27 -14.88
C TYR A 743 -58.26 -3.00 -15.49
N ASN A 744 -59.38 -2.31 -15.59
CA ASN A 744 -60.70 -2.94 -15.58
C ASN A 744 -61.31 -3.19 -16.97
N ILE A 745 -62.08 -4.29 -17.02
CA ILE A 745 -63.38 -4.44 -17.70
C ILE A 745 -63.45 -4.11 -19.19
N CYS A 746 -63.62 -5.15 -20.02
CA CYS A 746 -64.86 -5.33 -20.77
C CYS A 746 -65.14 -6.82 -21.12
N LYS A 747 -66.37 -7.12 -21.51
CA LYS A 747 -66.95 -8.44 -21.90
C LYS A 747 -67.58 -8.30 -23.32
N PRO A 748 -68.15 -9.33 -24.01
CA PRO A 748 -68.65 -10.63 -23.53
C PRO A 748 -68.38 -11.87 -24.46
N THR A 749 -69.13 -12.95 -24.19
CA THR A 749 -69.59 -14.06 -25.09
C THR A 749 -68.70 -15.29 -25.41
N CYS A 750 -69.44 -16.40 -25.61
CA CYS A 750 -69.20 -17.83 -25.92
C CYS A 750 -67.94 -18.27 -26.73
N GLY A 751 -67.56 -19.56 -26.77
CA GLY A 751 -68.07 -20.77 -26.07
C GLY A 751 -67.83 -22.10 -26.83
N THR A 752 -67.87 -23.22 -26.11
CA THR A 752 -68.04 -24.64 -26.58
C THR A 752 -67.06 -25.32 -27.57
N ASN A 753 -66.50 -26.45 -27.10
CA ASN A 753 -66.44 -27.79 -27.75
C ASN A 753 -65.39 -28.23 -28.80
N HIS A 754 -64.86 -29.45 -28.56
CA HIS A 754 -64.59 -30.60 -29.46
C HIS A 754 -63.50 -30.64 -30.57
N ILE A 755 -62.63 -31.66 -30.43
CA ILE A 755 -62.27 -32.77 -31.38
C ILE A 755 -61.53 -32.50 -32.72
N ASP A 756 -60.47 -33.31 -32.90
CA ASP A 756 -59.80 -33.87 -34.09
C ASP A 756 -60.04 -33.33 -35.52
N LYS A 757 -58.93 -32.99 -36.20
CA LYS A 757 -58.42 -33.53 -37.51
C LYS A 757 -57.04 -32.87 -37.81
N VAL A 758 -55.98 -33.45 -38.39
CA VAL A 758 -55.71 -34.53 -39.40
C VAL A 758 -55.41 -34.00 -40.82
N LEU A 759 -54.33 -34.55 -41.41
CA LEU A 759 -53.91 -34.63 -42.83
C LEU A 759 -53.04 -33.53 -43.51
N SER A 760 -52.27 -34.02 -44.50
CA SER A 760 -51.40 -33.35 -45.53
C SER A 760 -50.14 -32.62 -45.04
N GLN A 761 -48.93 -32.75 -45.63
CA GLN A 761 -48.45 -32.96 -47.03
C GLN A 761 -48.55 -31.70 -47.93
N ASP A 762 -47.62 -31.34 -48.82
CA ASP A 762 -46.21 -31.79 -49.02
C ASP A 762 -45.43 -30.78 -49.92
N THR A 763 -44.18 -31.13 -50.26
CA THR A 763 -43.37 -30.75 -51.45
C THR A 763 -42.31 -29.63 -51.39
N ASN A 764 -41.05 -30.08 -51.61
CA ASN A 764 -40.02 -29.63 -52.57
C ASN A 764 -39.44 -28.20 -52.54
N GLU A 765 -38.16 -27.98 -52.89
CA GLU A 765 -36.89 -28.78 -52.89
C GLU A 765 -35.75 -27.71 -52.70
N LEU A 766 -34.43 -27.91 -52.65
CA LEU A 766 -33.46 -28.90 -53.16
C LEU A 766 -32.51 -29.32 -52.00
N VAL A 767 -31.99 -30.56 -51.87
CA VAL A 767 -31.08 -31.38 -52.72
C VAL A 767 -29.61 -30.91 -52.68
N ARG A 768 -28.57 -31.74 -52.48
CA ARG A 768 -28.26 -33.15 -52.04
C ARG A 768 -26.76 -33.10 -51.61
N ARG A 769 -25.99 -34.04 -51.02
CA ARG A 769 -25.91 -35.48 -50.61
C ARG A 769 -24.61 -35.56 -49.73
N HIS A 770 -24.19 -36.55 -48.93
CA HIS A 770 -24.63 -37.83 -48.29
C HIS A 770 -23.85 -37.89 -46.92
N LEU A 771 -23.92 -38.84 -45.95
CA LEU A 771 -23.93 -40.34 -45.86
C LEU A 771 -22.61 -40.99 -46.37
N ILE A 772 -22.04 -42.08 -45.83
CA ILE A 772 -22.40 -43.12 -44.83
C ILE A 772 -21.13 -43.38 -43.94
N ASP A 773 -21.04 -43.98 -42.73
CA ASP A 773 -21.86 -44.29 -41.53
C ASP A 773 -21.49 -45.68 -40.91
N GLU A 774 -21.78 -45.91 -39.61
CA GLU A 774 -21.80 -47.18 -38.82
C GLU A 774 -20.72 -48.31 -38.96
N ASN A 775 -19.96 -48.49 -37.86
CA ASN A 775 -19.69 -49.75 -37.11
C ASN A 775 -18.63 -50.86 -37.44
N HIS A 776 -18.12 -51.41 -36.32
CA HIS A 776 -17.64 -52.79 -36.02
C HIS A 776 -16.19 -53.33 -36.27
N LYS A 777 -15.52 -53.58 -35.12
CA LYS A 777 -14.84 -54.84 -34.65
C LYS A 777 -13.39 -55.26 -35.07
N GLU A 778 -12.59 -55.46 -34.01
CA GLU A 778 -11.68 -56.61 -33.71
C GLU A 778 -10.29 -56.83 -34.36
N MET A 779 -9.30 -57.06 -33.45
CA MET A 779 -8.10 -57.92 -33.57
C MET A 779 -6.94 -57.46 -34.50
N GLU A 780 -5.66 -57.73 -34.22
CA GLU A 780 -5.00 -58.46 -33.11
C GLU A 780 -3.52 -58.01 -32.91
N ASN A 781 -2.95 -58.22 -31.71
CA ASN A 781 -1.53 -58.54 -31.36
C ASN A 781 -0.36 -57.67 -31.93
N THR A 782 0.83 -57.48 -31.33
CA THR A 782 1.55 -57.95 -30.11
C THR A 782 2.70 -56.92 -29.84
N SER A 783 3.53 -56.88 -28.78
CA SER A 783 3.81 -57.75 -27.61
C SER A 783 4.62 -57.00 -26.51
N SER A 784 4.33 -57.27 -25.22
CA SER A 784 5.26 -57.40 -24.05
C SER A 784 6.30 -56.28 -23.70
N SER A 785 6.76 -56.08 -22.45
CA SER A 785 6.80 -56.96 -21.25
C SER A 785 6.92 -56.19 -19.90
N SER A 786 6.19 -56.65 -18.85
CA SER A 786 6.51 -56.74 -17.38
C SER A 786 7.35 -55.68 -16.63
N SER A 787 7.22 -55.40 -15.32
CA SER A 787 6.64 -56.12 -14.13
C SER A 787 6.24 -55.10 -13.03
N SER A 788 5.03 -55.10 -12.42
CA SER A 788 4.62 -55.81 -11.17
C SER A 788 5.49 -55.55 -9.92
N SER A 789 5.02 -55.46 -8.65
CA SER A 789 3.73 -55.72 -7.96
C SER A 789 3.86 -55.30 -6.46
N SER A 790 2.87 -55.12 -5.56
CA SER A 790 1.38 -54.98 -5.59
C SER A 790 0.85 -54.72 -4.14
N SER A 791 -0.48 -54.52 -3.96
CA SER A 791 -1.27 -54.68 -2.69
C SER A 791 -1.00 -53.74 -1.49
N SER A 792 -1.96 -53.38 -0.60
CA SER A 792 -3.42 -53.62 -0.53
C SER A 792 -4.15 -52.61 0.40
N SER A 793 -5.49 -52.70 0.46
CA SER A 793 -6.46 -51.96 1.31
C SER A 793 -6.37 -52.35 2.82
N SER A 794 -7.15 -51.83 3.80
CA SER A 794 -8.53 -51.24 3.78
C SER A 794 -8.95 -50.44 5.05
N SER A 795 -9.68 -49.33 4.84
CA SER A 795 -10.86 -48.79 5.61
C SER A 795 -11.02 -48.83 7.16
N SER A 796 -11.58 -47.71 7.68
CA SER A 796 -12.55 -47.57 8.81
C SER A 796 -12.10 -47.85 10.27
N SER A 797 -12.68 -47.25 11.33
CA SER A 797 -13.42 -45.97 11.50
C SER A 797 -13.68 -45.61 12.98
N SER A 798 -13.93 -44.32 13.27
CA SER A 798 -14.88 -43.76 14.27
C SER A 798 -14.70 -43.89 15.81
N ILE A 799 -14.86 -42.73 16.48
CA ILE A 799 -15.44 -42.48 17.85
C ILE A 799 -14.55 -42.74 19.10
N GLY A 800 -14.01 -41.64 19.66
CA GLY A 800 -14.60 -40.95 20.83
C GLY A 800 -14.18 -41.30 22.27
N SER A 801 -13.76 -40.30 23.06
CA SER A 801 -14.19 -40.04 24.45
C SER A 801 -13.56 -38.74 25.02
N LEU A 802 -14.28 -38.03 25.90
CA LEU A 802 -13.79 -36.88 26.67
C LEU A 802 -13.75 -37.21 28.16
N THR A 803 -12.64 -36.93 28.85
CA THR A 803 -12.62 -36.84 30.32
C THR A 803 -11.71 -35.71 30.80
N GLY A 804 -12.28 -34.67 31.40
CA GLY A 804 -11.52 -33.59 32.04
C GLY A 804 -11.30 -33.81 33.55
N LYS A 805 -10.26 -33.20 34.11
CA LYS A 805 -10.07 -33.01 35.57
C LYS A 805 -9.67 -31.56 35.88
N LYS A 806 -9.74 -31.17 37.16
CA LYS A 806 -10.17 -29.82 37.56
C LYS A 806 -9.39 -29.28 38.77
N ARG A 807 -8.87 -28.05 38.65
CA ARG A 807 -8.37 -27.13 39.71
C ARG A 807 -7.16 -27.56 40.55
N ARG A 808 -6.20 -26.63 40.68
CA ARG A 808 -6.05 -25.85 41.92
C ARG A 808 -5.60 -24.40 41.62
N ARG A 809 -5.76 -23.52 42.61
CA ARG A 809 -5.15 -22.19 42.75
C ARG A 809 -4.34 -22.26 44.04
N ASP A 810 -3.26 -21.49 44.12
CA ASP A 810 -2.73 -20.94 45.37
C ASP A 810 -2.31 -19.47 45.13
N GLN A 811 -1.89 -18.75 46.17
CA GLN A 811 -2.05 -17.27 46.28
C GLN A 811 -0.80 -16.42 46.02
N GLU A 812 -1.02 -15.11 45.97
CA GLU A 812 -0.05 -14.04 45.71
C GLU A 812 0.94 -13.80 46.87
N SER A 813 2.09 -13.21 46.56
CA SER A 813 2.84 -12.35 47.48
C SER A 813 3.50 -11.21 46.70
N SER A 814 3.36 -9.97 47.18
CA SER A 814 3.80 -8.76 46.48
C SER A 814 4.88 -7.98 47.25
N VAL A 815 5.86 -7.46 46.51
CA VAL A 815 6.78 -6.38 46.91
C VAL A 815 6.95 -5.46 45.70
N SER A 816 7.22 -4.17 45.93
CA SER A 816 7.04 -3.11 44.92
C SER A 816 8.16 -2.06 44.94
N GLN A 817 8.29 -1.33 43.81
CA GLN A 817 9.06 -0.10 43.59
C GLN A 817 10.60 -0.27 43.44
N SER A 818 11.32 0.48 42.59
CA SER A 818 10.89 1.57 41.68
C SER A 818 11.81 1.80 40.45
N GLN A 819 11.15 2.00 39.29
CA GLN A 819 11.44 2.98 38.21
C GLN A 819 12.74 2.95 37.36
N ALA A 820 12.48 2.83 36.04
CA ALA A 820 13.02 3.64 34.94
C ALA A 820 14.40 3.32 34.30
N SER A 821 14.42 2.34 33.37
CA SER A 821 15.19 2.46 32.10
C SER A 821 14.72 1.56 30.93
N ASP A 822 13.64 0.79 31.04
CA ASP A 822 13.26 -0.23 30.03
C ASP A 822 12.03 0.12 29.18
N HIS A 823 12.27 0.49 27.91
CA HIS A 823 11.22 0.48 26.86
C HIS A 823 11.70 0.04 25.47
N ALA A 824 12.95 -0.42 25.32
CA ALA A 824 13.48 -0.98 24.07
C ALA A 824 13.47 -2.53 24.04
N LEU A 825 13.49 -3.20 25.20
CA LEU A 825 13.80 -4.63 25.33
C LEU A 825 12.58 -5.58 25.42
N SER A 826 11.35 -5.06 25.47
CA SER A 826 10.15 -5.87 25.79
C SER A 826 9.35 -6.41 24.59
N LEU A 827 9.82 -6.20 23.35
CA LEU A 827 9.08 -6.51 22.12
C LEU A 827 9.34 -7.90 21.52
N GLU A 828 10.27 -8.68 22.07
CA GLU A 828 10.65 -10.01 21.56
C GLU A 828 10.23 -11.19 22.46
N GLU A 829 9.95 -10.97 23.75
CA GLU A 829 9.73 -12.08 24.72
C GLU A 829 8.26 -12.45 25.03
N SER A 830 7.26 -11.67 24.63
CA SER A 830 5.84 -11.99 24.88
C SER A 830 5.25 -12.94 23.83
N LEU A 831 5.47 -14.24 24.02
CA LEU A 831 5.07 -15.34 23.12
C LEU A 831 3.54 -15.59 23.04
N THR A 832 2.79 -14.65 22.46
CA THR A 832 1.37 -14.82 22.07
C THR A 832 1.14 -14.44 20.61
N PHE A 833 1.55 -15.30 19.68
CA PHE A 833 1.27 -15.13 18.25
C PHE A 833 -0.24 -15.30 17.97
N SER A 834 -0.93 -14.18 17.75
CA SER A 834 -2.30 -14.18 17.23
C SER A 834 -2.30 -14.15 15.70
N ASP A 835 -3.25 -14.85 15.07
CA ASP A 835 -3.44 -14.83 13.62
C ASP A 835 -3.65 -13.41 13.08
N THR A 836 -4.31 -12.54 13.87
CA THR A 836 -4.51 -11.12 13.53
C THR A 836 -3.20 -10.34 13.52
N LEU A 837 -2.31 -10.56 14.50
CA LEU A 837 -1.00 -9.90 14.56
C LEU A 837 -0.08 -10.37 13.43
N VAL A 838 -0.11 -11.68 13.09
CA VAL A 838 0.61 -12.24 11.94
C VAL A 838 0.07 -11.65 10.63
N ALA A 839 -1.25 -11.61 10.44
CA ALA A 839 -1.88 -11.00 9.28
C ALA A 839 -1.54 -9.51 9.14
N LEU A 840 -1.52 -8.76 10.25
CA LEU A 840 -1.07 -7.36 10.29
C LEU A 840 0.38 -7.21 9.82
N ARG A 841 1.32 -8.02 10.35
CA ARG A 841 2.74 -7.97 9.95
C ARG A 841 2.92 -8.32 8.45
N ILE A 842 2.21 -9.33 7.94
CA ILE A 842 2.24 -9.70 6.52
C ILE A 842 1.67 -8.58 5.62
N MET A 843 0.57 -7.95 6.02
CA MET A 843 -0.02 -6.85 5.24
C MET A 843 0.81 -5.56 5.29
N ARG A 844 1.53 -5.30 6.39
CA ARG A 844 2.51 -4.20 6.50
C ARG A 844 3.65 -4.39 5.50
N ALA A 845 4.22 -5.60 5.44
CA ALA A 845 5.31 -5.95 4.52
C ALA A 845 4.88 -6.01 3.04
N GLN A 846 3.59 -6.24 2.78
CA GLN A 846 3.02 -6.30 1.42
C GLN A 846 2.34 -4.98 0.99
N PHE A 847 2.55 -3.88 1.72
CA PHE A 847 2.06 -2.57 1.32
C PHE A 847 2.86 -2.06 0.10
N PRO A 848 2.20 -1.54 -0.96
CA PRO A 848 2.90 -1.13 -2.18
C PRO A 848 3.83 0.06 -1.94
N HIS A 849 4.97 0.11 -2.65
CA HIS A 849 5.81 1.31 -2.69
C HIS A 849 5.11 2.42 -3.50
N LEU A 850 5.09 3.65 -2.98
CA LEU A 850 4.28 4.75 -3.52
C LEU A 850 5.12 6.00 -3.83
N ASP A 851 5.88 5.95 -4.93
CA ASP A 851 6.87 6.96 -5.35
C ASP A 851 6.32 8.40 -5.41
N LYS A 852 4.99 8.54 -5.61
CA LYS A 852 4.31 9.83 -5.73
C LYS A 852 3.69 10.35 -4.43
N VAL A 853 3.60 9.53 -3.37
CA VAL A 853 2.97 9.92 -2.10
C VAL A 853 3.61 9.21 -0.91
N SER A 854 4.48 9.93 -0.17
CA SER A 854 5.05 9.45 1.09
C SER A 854 3.98 9.30 2.19
N VAL A 855 3.46 8.08 2.35
CA VAL A 855 2.62 7.63 3.47
C VAL A 855 3.14 6.27 3.93
N GLN A 856 3.37 6.10 5.22
CA GLN A 856 3.80 4.81 5.80
C GLN A 856 2.71 3.73 5.69
N PRO A 857 3.07 2.42 5.74
CA PRO A 857 2.12 1.32 5.58
C PRO A 857 0.92 1.39 6.52
N PHE A 858 -0.29 1.33 5.96
CA PHE A 858 -1.53 1.15 6.72
C PHE A 858 -2.39 0.06 6.10
N ILE A 859 -3.22 -0.54 6.95
CA ILE A 859 -4.00 -1.74 6.65
C ILE A 859 -5.47 -1.42 6.91
N LEU A 860 -6.37 -1.80 6.01
CA LEU A 860 -7.81 -1.63 6.25
C LEU A 860 -8.33 -2.76 7.12
N ARG A 861 -9.21 -2.46 8.09
CA ARG A 861 -9.87 -3.48 8.94
C ARG A 861 -10.61 -4.54 8.10
N SER A 862 -11.16 -4.12 6.95
CA SER A 862 -11.73 -5.02 5.94
C SER A 862 -10.75 -6.05 5.40
N GLN A 863 -9.47 -5.72 5.20
CA GLN A 863 -8.47 -6.65 4.67
C GLN A 863 -8.17 -7.79 5.64
N LEU A 864 -8.17 -7.53 6.95
CA LEU A 864 -8.00 -8.58 7.98
C LEU A 864 -9.12 -9.61 7.91
N TYR A 865 -10.37 -9.18 7.71
CA TYR A 865 -11.53 -10.06 7.49
C TYR A 865 -11.49 -10.88 6.19
N SER A 866 -10.49 -10.68 5.32
CA SER A 866 -10.23 -11.55 4.16
C SER A 866 -9.22 -12.67 4.45
N SER A 867 -8.44 -12.54 5.53
CA SER A 867 -7.35 -13.47 5.90
C SER A 867 -7.67 -14.29 7.16
N VAL A 868 -8.28 -13.67 8.17
CA VAL A 868 -8.74 -14.34 9.39
C VAL A 868 -10.25 -14.58 9.31
N LYS A 869 -10.69 -15.82 9.59
CA LYS A 869 -12.09 -16.25 9.39
C LYS A 869 -13.06 -15.71 10.46
N ASP A 870 -12.63 -15.65 11.72
CA ASP A 870 -13.45 -15.12 12.82
C ASP A 870 -13.25 -13.60 12.97
N ARG A 871 -14.21 -12.83 12.45
CA ARG A 871 -14.22 -11.37 12.58
C ARG A 871 -14.33 -10.89 14.04
N THR A 872 -14.97 -11.68 14.90
CA THR A 872 -15.15 -11.32 16.32
C THR A 872 -13.89 -11.57 17.15
N GLN A 873 -13.04 -12.51 16.72
CA GLN A 873 -11.68 -12.67 17.25
C GLN A 873 -10.80 -11.50 16.83
N VAL A 874 -10.74 -11.18 15.53
CA VAL A 874 -10.02 -10.01 14.99
C VAL A 874 -10.38 -8.74 15.75
N ASP A 875 -11.67 -8.49 15.97
CA ASP A 875 -12.15 -7.28 16.64
C ASP A 875 -11.74 -7.19 18.12
N ARG A 876 -11.62 -8.33 18.81
CA ARG A 876 -11.11 -8.39 20.19
C ARG A 876 -9.60 -8.20 20.25
N GLU A 877 -8.87 -8.82 19.34
CA GLU A 877 -7.40 -8.75 19.29
C GLU A 877 -6.92 -7.36 18.85
N LEU A 878 -7.60 -6.70 17.92
CA LEU A 878 -7.36 -5.29 17.59
C LEU A 878 -7.64 -4.36 18.78
N GLU A 879 -8.65 -4.65 19.60
CA GLU A 879 -8.97 -3.87 20.79
C GLU A 879 -7.94 -4.07 21.92
N LEU A 880 -7.35 -5.26 22.05
CA LEU A 880 -6.23 -5.53 22.95
C LEU A 880 -4.97 -4.80 22.49
N LEU A 881 -4.55 -4.98 21.23
CA LEU A 881 -3.37 -4.33 20.65
C LEU A 881 -3.48 -2.79 20.63
N ARG A 882 -4.71 -2.24 20.61
CA ARG A 882 -4.97 -0.79 20.78
C ARG A 882 -4.74 -0.33 22.22
N ARG A 883 -5.10 -1.12 23.23
CA ARG A 883 -4.88 -0.85 24.65
C ARG A 883 -3.42 -1.01 25.05
N GLU A 884 -2.74 -1.98 24.46
CA GLU A 884 -1.30 -2.23 24.55
C GLU A 884 -0.47 -1.20 23.75
N ARG A 885 -1.13 -0.22 23.10
CA ARG A 885 -0.52 0.88 22.31
C ARG A 885 0.29 0.44 21.08
N VAL A 886 0.31 -0.84 20.73
CA VAL A 886 1.04 -1.41 19.58
C VAL A 886 0.53 -0.85 18.24
N LEU A 887 -0.78 -0.61 18.14
CA LEU A 887 -1.42 -0.06 16.94
C LEU A 887 -2.37 1.08 17.23
N ARG A 888 -2.56 1.95 16.24
CA ARG A 888 -3.57 3.02 16.25
C ARG A 888 -4.57 2.80 15.12
N VAL A 889 -5.84 3.03 15.43
CA VAL A 889 -6.97 2.92 14.49
C VAL A 889 -7.43 4.32 14.11
N PHE A 890 -7.73 4.52 12.83
CA PHE A 890 -8.16 5.79 12.24
C PHE A 890 -9.46 5.58 11.46
N LYS A 891 -10.44 6.48 11.61
CA LYS A 891 -11.67 6.44 10.80
C LYS A 891 -11.44 7.15 9.46
N LEU A 892 -11.90 6.54 8.36
CA LEU A 892 -11.69 7.07 7.01
C LEU A 892 -12.96 7.66 6.41
N ASN A 893 -12.80 8.70 5.60
CA ASN A 893 -13.92 9.41 4.94
C ASN A 893 -14.40 8.70 3.65
N THR A 894 -14.06 7.42 3.44
CA THR A 894 -14.35 6.66 2.20
C THR A 894 -15.62 5.81 2.26
N GLY A 895 -16.19 5.63 3.46
CA GLY A 895 -17.38 4.84 3.74
C GLY A 895 -17.84 5.05 5.20
N GLN A 896 -19.02 4.56 5.58
CA GLN A 896 -19.54 4.80 6.93
C GLN A 896 -18.71 4.11 8.03
N ASP A 897 -18.14 2.93 7.75
CA ASP A 897 -17.34 2.12 8.68
C ASP A 897 -15.96 1.71 8.11
N ASP A 898 -15.40 2.49 7.18
CA ASP A 898 -14.01 2.30 6.77
C ASP A 898 -13.05 2.72 7.88
N HIS A 899 -12.19 1.80 8.30
CA HIS A 899 -11.18 2.01 9.33
C HIS A 899 -9.80 1.57 8.83
N ALA A 900 -8.80 2.45 8.96
CA ALA A 900 -7.38 2.14 8.79
C ALA A 900 -6.75 1.77 10.12
N ILE A 901 -5.74 0.91 10.07
CA ILE A 901 -4.94 0.41 11.18
C ILE A 901 -3.48 0.62 10.79
N MET A 902 -2.67 1.18 11.68
CA MET A 902 -1.25 1.42 11.46
C MET A 902 -0.49 1.16 12.77
N PHE A 903 0.72 0.61 12.69
CA PHE A 903 1.58 0.43 13.86
C PHE A 903 1.99 1.79 14.43
N ILE A 904 2.20 1.87 15.75
CA ILE A 904 2.48 3.15 16.40
C ILE A 904 3.81 3.77 15.90
N ASP A 905 4.80 2.93 15.58
CA ASP A 905 6.10 3.35 15.00
C ASP A 905 5.94 3.96 13.60
N ASP A 906 5.10 3.34 12.76
CA ASP A 906 4.78 3.85 11.43
C ASP A 906 4.07 5.21 11.54
N TYR A 907 3.20 5.37 12.54
CA TYR A 907 2.55 6.65 12.80
C TYR A 907 3.54 7.71 13.29
N PHE A 908 4.42 7.40 14.24
CA PHE A 908 5.47 8.32 14.70
C PHE A 908 6.41 8.72 13.56
N ASN A 909 6.77 7.80 12.66
CA ASN A 909 7.59 8.12 11.49
C ASN A 909 6.82 8.97 10.45
N GLN A 910 5.51 8.77 10.30
CA GLN A 910 4.66 9.65 9.48
C GLN A 910 4.49 11.05 10.12
N ILE A 911 4.47 11.15 11.45
CA ILE A 911 4.50 12.43 12.19
C ILE A 911 5.83 13.15 11.95
N LYS A 912 6.98 12.49 12.12
CA LYS A 912 8.31 13.08 11.82
C LYS A 912 8.36 13.68 10.41
N ARG A 913 7.95 12.92 9.40
CA ARG A 913 7.85 13.39 7.99
C ARG A 913 6.90 14.59 7.83
N ALA A 914 5.80 14.64 8.60
CA ALA A 914 4.92 15.80 8.61
C ALA A 914 5.56 17.03 9.26
N VAL A 915 6.34 16.88 10.34
CA VAL A 915 7.09 17.98 10.98
C VAL A 915 8.12 18.57 10.02
N THR A 916 8.94 17.74 9.36
CA THR A 916 9.94 18.20 8.37
C THR A 916 9.29 18.98 7.22
N ARG A 917 8.10 18.55 6.77
CA ARG A 917 7.30 19.26 5.76
C ARG A 917 6.78 20.62 6.23
N MET A 918 6.57 20.81 7.54
CA MET A 918 6.15 22.10 8.12
C MET A 918 7.34 23.02 8.43
N GLN A 919 8.49 22.46 8.85
CA GLN A 919 9.76 23.18 8.96
C GLN A 919 10.15 23.85 7.62
N ALA A 920 10.05 23.11 6.51
CA ALA A 920 10.31 23.63 5.16
C ALA A 920 9.40 24.81 4.75
N LYS A 921 8.28 25.03 5.45
CA LYS A 921 7.36 26.15 5.21
C LYS A 921 7.61 27.39 6.09
N LYS A 922 8.65 27.38 6.93
CA LYS A 922 8.98 28.47 7.87
C LYS A 922 7.79 28.86 8.77
N GLN A 923 7.22 27.88 9.48
CA GLN A 923 6.09 28.09 10.37
C GLN A 923 6.50 27.78 11.82
N ASP A 924 6.32 28.76 12.70
CA ASP A 924 6.76 28.72 14.10
C ASP A 924 5.87 27.84 15.01
N ASP A 925 6.23 27.75 16.31
CA ASP A 925 5.56 26.94 17.34
C ASP A 925 5.49 25.42 17.06
N LEU A 926 6.52 24.85 16.43
CA LEU A 926 6.67 23.41 16.16
C LEU A 926 6.63 22.50 17.42
N VAL A 927 6.80 23.07 18.62
CA VAL A 927 6.81 22.32 19.90
C VAL A 927 5.47 21.58 20.13
N VAL A 928 4.36 22.06 19.56
CA VAL A 928 3.05 21.38 19.62
C VAL A 928 3.10 19.94 19.10
N PHE A 929 4.01 19.59 18.18
CA PHE A 929 4.08 18.23 17.65
C PHE A 929 4.59 17.22 18.68
N GLU A 930 5.55 17.60 19.54
CA GLU A 930 5.99 16.76 20.66
C GLU A 930 4.99 16.77 21.82
N TRP A 931 4.27 17.87 22.06
CA TRP A 931 3.14 17.89 23.01
C TRP A 931 2.00 16.95 22.56
N PHE A 932 1.66 16.97 21.27
CA PHE A 932 0.65 16.11 20.68
C PHE A 932 1.06 14.63 20.82
N LYS A 933 2.31 14.32 20.47
CA LYS A 933 2.88 12.98 20.61
C LYS A 933 2.86 12.48 22.06
N THR A 934 3.35 13.29 23.00
CA THR A 934 3.57 12.88 24.40
C THR A 934 2.29 12.90 25.24
N TYR A 935 1.44 13.92 25.10
CA TYR A 935 0.26 14.11 25.97
C TYR A 935 -1.05 13.67 25.31
N VAL A 936 -1.20 13.79 23.98
CA VAL A 936 -2.47 13.49 23.29
C VAL A 936 -2.53 12.04 22.80
N LEU A 937 -1.49 11.54 22.11
CA LEU A 937 -1.53 10.21 21.51
C LEU A 937 -1.53 9.08 22.54
N ASP A 938 -0.76 9.24 23.61
CA ASP A 938 -0.65 8.30 24.73
C ASP A 938 -1.92 8.24 25.60
N SER A 939 -2.57 9.40 25.80
CA SER A 939 -3.76 9.51 26.65
C SER A 939 -5.04 9.11 25.93
N LYS A 940 -5.17 9.46 24.64
CA LYS A 940 -6.39 9.25 23.85
C LYS A 940 -6.18 8.15 22.80
N LEU A 941 -6.66 6.94 23.10
CA LEU A 941 -6.58 5.76 22.22
C LEU A 941 -7.74 5.64 21.22
N GLU A 942 -8.68 6.58 21.23
CA GLU A 942 -9.88 6.59 20.39
C GLU A 942 -9.61 7.22 19.01
N THR A 943 -10.49 6.97 18.03
CA THR A 943 -10.40 7.53 16.67
C THR A 943 -10.64 9.04 16.60
N SER A 944 -11.16 9.64 17.67
CA SER A 944 -11.61 11.03 17.75
C SER A 944 -11.34 11.64 19.12
N ILE A 945 -11.32 12.97 19.18
CA ILE A 945 -11.05 13.77 20.38
C ILE A 945 -11.92 15.05 20.38
N GLY A 946 -12.41 15.46 21.55
CA GLY A 946 -13.14 16.72 21.71
C GLY A 946 -12.21 17.94 21.70
N HIS A 947 -12.73 19.11 21.36
CA HIS A 947 -11.95 20.35 21.32
C HIS A 947 -11.37 20.71 22.70
N GLU A 948 -12.22 20.72 23.74
CA GLU A 948 -11.81 21.02 25.11
C GLU A 948 -10.83 19.96 25.65
N GLU A 949 -11.06 18.69 25.33
CA GLU A 949 -10.19 17.56 25.67
C GLU A 949 -8.80 17.68 25.03
N LEU A 950 -8.74 18.03 23.73
CA LEU A 950 -7.50 18.31 23.00
C LEU A 950 -6.74 19.50 23.61
N CYS A 951 -7.44 20.59 23.92
CA CYS A 951 -6.85 21.75 24.60
C CYS A 951 -6.30 21.39 25.98
N SER A 952 -7.02 20.57 26.75
CA SER A 952 -6.62 20.12 28.09
C SER A 952 -5.32 19.29 28.04
N PHE A 953 -5.24 18.29 27.15
CA PHE A 953 -4.01 17.50 27.00
C PHE A 953 -2.83 18.33 26.48
N LEU A 954 -3.02 19.19 25.47
CA LEU A 954 -1.96 20.07 24.98
C LEU A 954 -1.49 21.09 26.02
N SER A 955 -2.37 21.51 26.95
CA SER A 955 -2.03 22.44 28.05
C SER A 955 -1.03 21.84 29.06
N SER A 956 -0.80 20.53 29.02
CA SER A 956 0.25 19.88 29.82
C SER A 956 1.66 20.21 29.33
N GLY A 957 1.81 20.66 28.07
CA GLY A 957 3.10 21.06 27.49
C GLY A 957 3.38 22.57 27.49
N GLY A 958 2.35 23.41 27.58
CA GLY A 958 2.49 24.86 27.53
C GLY A 958 1.17 25.59 27.26
N ASN A 959 1.23 26.91 27.03
CA ASN A 959 0.05 27.72 26.75
C ASN A 959 -0.46 27.51 25.32
N VAL A 960 -1.63 26.86 25.18
CA VAL A 960 -2.21 26.46 23.89
C VAL A 960 -2.90 27.64 23.19
N LYS A 961 -2.62 27.80 21.90
CA LYS A 961 -3.26 28.78 21.00
C LYS A 961 -4.08 28.05 19.93
N ASP A 962 -5.11 28.69 19.39
CA ASP A 962 -5.84 28.17 18.20
C ASP A 962 -4.92 27.97 16.98
N GLN A 963 -3.82 28.73 16.92
CA GLN A 963 -2.74 28.56 15.93
C GLN A 963 -2.10 27.17 16.02
N HIS A 964 -1.94 26.59 17.21
CA HIS A 964 -1.37 25.26 17.43
C HIS A 964 -2.29 24.16 16.90
N ILE A 965 -3.59 24.28 17.14
CA ILE A 965 -4.60 23.33 16.63
C ILE A 965 -4.71 23.46 15.10
N SER A 966 -4.66 24.68 14.58
CA SER A 966 -4.59 24.95 13.14
C SER A 966 -3.33 24.35 12.50
N LEU A 967 -2.19 24.35 13.22
CA LEU A 967 -0.95 23.71 12.78
C LEU A 967 -1.10 22.19 12.69
N LEU A 968 -1.67 21.53 13.71
CA LEU A 968 -1.94 20.08 13.70
C LEU A 968 -2.90 19.66 12.57
N ILE A 969 -3.91 20.49 12.25
CA ILE A 969 -4.83 20.27 11.12
C ILE A 969 -4.10 20.43 9.78
N SER A 970 -3.32 21.51 9.58
CA SER A 970 -2.56 21.73 8.33
C SER A 970 -1.40 20.74 8.11
N ALA A 971 -0.87 20.17 9.21
CA ALA A 971 0.05 19.04 9.18
C ALA A 971 -0.62 17.73 8.69
N GLY A 972 -1.95 17.61 8.84
CA GLY A 972 -2.74 16.44 8.46
C GLY A 972 -2.91 15.41 9.59
N LEU A 973 -2.70 15.79 10.85
CA LEU A 973 -2.82 14.92 12.02
C LEU A 973 -4.24 14.89 12.62
N LEU A 974 -5.02 15.95 12.36
CA LEU A 974 -6.40 16.11 12.80
C LEU A 974 -7.27 16.54 11.62
N THR A 975 -8.47 15.99 11.53
CA THR A 975 -9.53 16.41 10.59
C THR A 975 -10.78 16.75 11.39
N ARG A 976 -11.29 17.98 11.28
CA ARG A 976 -12.56 18.37 11.94
C ARG A 976 -13.73 17.58 11.33
N GLN A 977 -14.63 17.07 12.16
CA GLN A 977 -15.81 16.33 11.69
C GLN A 977 -16.81 17.29 11.02
N LEU A 978 -17.44 16.85 9.92
CA LEU A 978 -18.41 17.65 9.16
C LEU A 978 -19.80 17.79 9.83
N ILE A 979 -20.03 17.08 10.93
CA ILE A 979 -21.32 17.00 11.65
C ILE A 979 -21.25 17.77 12.98
N ASP A 980 -20.10 17.73 13.65
CA ASP A 980 -19.84 18.42 14.91
C ASP A 980 -18.52 19.21 14.78
N PRO A 981 -18.54 20.55 14.84
CA PRO A 981 -17.33 21.37 14.72
C PRO A 981 -16.38 21.21 15.93
N ASN A 982 -16.87 20.71 17.06
CA ASN A 982 -16.13 20.52 18.30
C ASN A 982 -15.42 19.15 18.37
N LEU A 983 -15.65 18.24 17.40
CA LEU A 983 -14.95 16.96 17.33
C LEU A 983 -13.93 16.90 16.21
N TYR A 984 -12.74 16.38 16.53
CA TYR A 984 -11.67 16.11 15.58
C TYR A 984 -11.44 14.60 15.47
N TRP A 985 -11.26 14.09 14.26
CA TRP A 985 -10.80 12.73 14.01
C TRP A 985 -9.28 12.74 13.85
N PHE A 986 -8.61 11.75 14.45
CA PHE A 986 -7.18 11.54 14.17
C PHE A 986 -7.01 11.12 12.70
N ALA A 987 -6.03 11.71 12.02
CA ALA A 987 -5.80 11.52 10.60
C ALA A 987 -4.35 11.14 10.31
N ILE A 988 -4.15 10.44 9.19
CA ILE A 988 -2.82 10.07 8.71
C ILE A 988 -2.34 11.18 7.76
N PRO A 989 -1.21 11.88 8.05
CA PRO A 989 -0.70 12.94 7.18
C PRO A 989 -0.58 12.50 5.72
N ASN A 990 -0.98 13.37 4.80
CA ASN A 990 -0.89 13.17 3.35
C ASN A 990 -1.75 12.03 2.74
N ILE A 991 -2.61 11.34 3.52
CA ILE A 991 -3.39 10.19 3.02
C ILE A 991 -4.49 10.54 2.00
N GLY A 992 -4.87 11.81 1.85
CA GLY A 992 -6.06 12.22 1.05
C GLY A 992 -6.03 11.78 -0.42
N SER A 993 -4.86 11.74 -1.06
CA SER A 993 -4.68 11.21 -2.42
C SER A 993 -4.88 9.69 -2.50
N LEU A 994 -4.42 8.95 -1.49
CA LEU A 994 -4.66 7.51 -1.35
C LEU A 994 -6.14 7.21 -1.08
N LEU A 995 -6.85 8.00 -0.27
CA LEU A 995 -8.30 7.81 -0.02
C LEU A 995 -9.15 8.01 -1.29
N LYS A 996 -8.76 8.99 -2.12
CA LYS A 996 -9.34 9.19 -3.46
C LYS A 996 -9.05 7.98 -4.35
N GLY A 997 -7.79 7.53 -4.40
CA GLY A 997 -7.36 6.35 -5.16
C GLY A 997 -8.02 5.03 -4.68
N LEU A 998 -8.25 4.87 -3.38
CA LEU A 998 -8.96 3.74 -2.79
C LEU A 998 -10.42 3.72 -3.31
N SER A 999 -11.09 4.85 -3.16
CA SER A 999 -12.48 5.05 -3.60
C SER A 999 -12.68 4.86 -5.11
N GLN A 1000 -11.67 5.18 -5.92
CA GLN A 1000 -11.68 5.01 -7.37
C GLN A 1000 -11.31 3.57 -7.80
N GLY A 1001 -10.28 2.97 -7.19
CA GLY A 1001 -9.88 1.59 -7.48
C GLY A 1001 -10.94 0.54 -7.12
N ARG A 1002 -11.62 0.71 -5.97
CA ARG A 1002 -12.81 -0.09 -5.60
C ARG A 1002 -13.85 -0.12 -6.72
N LYS A 1003 -14.15 1.06 -7.30
CA LYS A 1003 -15.12 1.22 -8.41
C LYS A 1003 -14.60 0.64 -9.73
N GLU A 1004 -13.32 0.82 -10.03
CA GLU A 1004 -12.68 0.28 -11.25
C GLU A 1004 -12.70 -1.26 -11.24
N LEU A 1005 -12.31 -1.89 -10.13
CA LEU A 1005 -12.32 -3.34 -9.93
C LEU A 1005 -13.74 -3.90 -10.05
N LEU A 1006 -14.71 -3.31 -9.33
CA LEU A 1006 -16.13 -3.69 -9.45
C LEU A 1006 -16.66 -3.51 -10.89
N SER A 1007 -16.15 -2.54 -11.66
CA SER A 1007 -16.51 -2.38 -13.08
C SER A 1007 -15.97 -3.52 -13.97
N PHE A 1008 -14.76 -4.03 -13.70
CA PHE A 1008 -14.20 -5.15 -14.45
C PHE A 1008 -15.02 -6.44 -14.30
N LEU A 1009 -15.64 -6.64 -13.14
CA LEU A 1009 -16.51 -7.78 -12.87
C LEU A 1009 -17.93 -7.54 -13.36
N ASN A 1010 -18.56 -6.39 -13.06
CA ASN A 1010 -19.94 -6.10 -13.49
C ASN A 1010 -20.11 -6.04 -15.02
N ARG A 1011 -19.04 -5.81 -15.80
CA ARG A 1011 -19.03 -5.93 -17.27
C ARG A 1011 -19.03 -7.38 -17.80
N ARG A 1012 -18.93 -8.41 -16.95
CA ARG A 1012 -18.99 -9.82 -17.35
C ARG A 1012 -20.40 -10.39 -17.15
N LYS A 1013 -20.84 -11.25 -18.08
CA LYS A 1013 -22.17 -11.92 -18.09
C LYS A 1013 -22.56 -12.56 -16.75
N TYR A 1014 -21.59 -13.14 -16.04
CA TYR A 1014 -21.80 -13.84 -14.76
C TYR A 1014 -21.25 -13.08 -13.53
N LYS A 1015 -20.84 -11.81 -13.70
CA LYS A 1015 -20.22 -10.95 -12.68
C LYS A 1015 -19.01 -11.57 -11.95
N GLU A 1016 -18.21 -12.37 -12.66
CA GLU A 1016 -17.10 -13.14 -12.07
C GLU A 1016 -15.87 -13.22 -12.98
N MET A 1017 -14.71 -13.54 -12.39
CA MET A 1017 -13.43 -13.70 -13.08
C MET A 1017 -12.47 -14.58 -12.24
N MET A 1018 -11.60 -15.35 -12.89
CA MET A 1018 -10.52 -16.08 -12.21
C MET A 1018 -9.58 -15.10 -11.48
N LEU A 1019 -9.23 -15.41 -10.23
CA LEU A 1019 -8.35 -14.59 -9.39
C LEU A 1019 -7.01 -14.29 -10.08
N ALA A 1020 -6.35 -15.32 -10.62
CA ALA A 1020 -5.09 -15.20 -11.36
C ALA A 1020 -5.20 -14.44 -12.71
N SER A 1021 -6.43 -14.19 -13.21
CA SER A 1021 -6.68 -13.30 -14.36
C SER A 1021 -7.07 -11.88 -13.95
N LEU A 1022 -7.41 -11.68 -12.68
CA LEU A 1022 -7.77 -10.39 -12.10
C LEU A 1022 -6.54 -9.72 -11.48
N GLU A 1023 -5.69 -10.46 -10.77
CA GLU A 1023 -4.38 -9.99 -10.27
C GLU A 1023 -3.44 -9.50 -11.39
N LYS A 1024 -3.53 -10.08 -12.59
CA LYS A 1024 -2.74 -9.65 -13.77
C LYS A 1024 -3.26 -8.35 -14.42
N LYS A 1025 -4.20 -7.64 -13.80
CA LYS A 1025 -4.71 -6.35 -14.30
C LYS A 1025 -4.29 -5.21 -13.38
N ASN A 1026 -3.63 -4.23 -13.97
CA ASN A 1026 -3.31 -2.98 -13.29
C ASN A 1026 -4.55 -2.09 -13.23
N LEU A 1027 -4.80 -1.47 -12.07
CA LEU A 1027 -5.77 -0.40 -11.92
C LEU A 1027 -5.18 0.89 -12.49
N ARG A 1028 -5.99 1.71 -13.15
CA ARG A 1028 -5.58 3.01 -13.73
C ARG A 1028 -5.89 4.19 -12.83
N LEU A 1029 -6.88 4.03 -11.94
CA LEU A 1029 -7.42 5.10 -11.10
C LEU A 1029 -7.02 4.98 -9.63
N SER A 1030 -6.08 4.08 -9.31
CA SER A 1030 -5.57 3.88 -7.95
C SER A 1030 -4.04 3.77 -7.94
N PRO A 1031 -3.34 4.38 -6.95
CA PRO A 1031 -1.94 4.11 -6.69
C PRO A 1031 -1.73 2.81 -5.89
N LEU A 1032 -2.81 2.26 -5.30
CA LEU A 1032 -2.78 1.01 -4.54
C LEU A 1032 -3.00 -0.19 -5.47
N ASP A 1033 -2.27 -1.28 -5.23
CA ASP A 1033 -2.21 -2.45 -6.11
C ASP A 1033 -3.51 -3.27 -6.12
N MET A 1034 -3.65 -4.15 -7.12
CA MET A 1034 -4.84 -5.00 -7.27
C MET A 1034 -5.08 -5.90 -6.04
N ARG A 1035 -4.03 -6.40 -5.36
CA ARG A 1035 -4.16 -7.26 -4.18
C ARG A 1035 -4.70 -6.51 -2.97
N PHE A 1036 -4.29 -5.26 -2.76
CA PHE A 1036 -4.82 -4.37 -1.72
C PHE A 1036 -6.36 -4.24 -1.85
N HIS A 1037 -6.85 -3.94 -3.05
CA HIS A 1037 -8.28 -3.80 -3.34
C HIS A 1037 -9.05 -5.12 -3.29
N LEU A 1038 -8.44 -6.24 -3.74
CA LEU A 1038 -9.06 -7.55 -3.67
C LEU A 1038 -9.31 -7.98 -2.22
N ARG A 1039 -8.31 -7.87 -1.34
CA ARG A 1039 -8.46 -8.19 0.09
C ARG A 1039 -9.52 -7.34 0.76
N ASP A 1040 -9.51 -6.03 0.50
CA ASP A 1040 -10.48 -5.07 1.03
C ASP A 1040 -11.92 -5.39 0.61
N LEU A 1041 -12.15 -5.61 -0.70
CA LEU A 1041 -13.49 -5.90 -1.20
C LEU A 1041 -13.98 -7.32 -0.88
N ILE A 1042 -13.09 -8.31 -0.73
CA ILE A 1042 -13.45 -9.67 -0.25
C ILE A 1042 -13.83 -9.61 1.23
N GLY A 1043 -13.00 -9.01 2.09
CA GLY A 1043 -13.24 -8.99 3.53
C GLY A 1043 -14.37 -8.04 3.95
N SER A 1044 -14.64 -6.97 3.19
CA SER A 1044 -15.88 -6.19 3.35
C SER A 1044 -17.14 -6.90 2.80
N GLY A 1045 -16.99 -7.98 2.02
CA GLY A 1045 -18.10 -8.81 1.52
C GLY A 1045 -18.67 -8.43 0.14
N HIS A 1046 -18.20 -7.31 -0.44
CA HIS A 1046 -18.55 -6.88 -1.80
C HIS A 1046 -18.10 -7.87 -2.89
N LEU A 1047 -17.10 -8.71 -2.59
CA LEU A 1047 -16.66 -9.83 -3.41
C LEU A 1047 -16.72 -11.13 -2.61
N LYS A 1048 -16.98 -12.24 -3.30
CA LYS A 1048 -16.99 -13.60 -2.72
C LYS A 1048 -16.09 -14.49 -3.57
N THR A 1049 -15.18 -15.21 -2.93
CA THR A 1049 -14.34 -16.24 -3.54
C THR A 1049 -15.10 -17.55 -3.66
N ILE A 1050 -14.89 -18.27 -4.76
CA ILE A 1050 -15.50 -19.56 -5.07
C ILE A 1050 -14.40 -20.46 -5.62
N GLU A 1051 -14.21 -21.62 -4.99
CA GLU A 1051 -13.30 -22.65 -5.51
C GLU A 1051 -13.94 -23.38 -6.69
N THR A 1052 -13.16 -23.62 -7.74
CA THR A 1052 -13.57 -24.38 -8.92
C THR A 1052 -12.44 -25.32 -9.34
N PRO A 1053 -12.70 -26.37 -10.16
CA PRO A 1053 -11.66 -27.27 -10.65
C PRO A 1053 -10.54 -26.60 -11.47
N SER A 1054 -10.75 -25.35 -11.93
CA SER A 1054 -9.76 -24.55 -12.66
C SER A 1054 -9.14 -23.43 -11.81
N GLY A 1055 -9.35 -23.44 -10.48
CA GLY A 1055 -8.82 -22.47 -9.53
C GLY A 1055 -9.88 -21.56 -8.90
N LEU A 1056 -9.41 -20.55 -8.16
CA LEU A 1056 -10.25 -19.59 -7.45
C LEU A 1056 -10.90 -18.57 -8.40
N VAL A 1057 -12.23 -18.48 -8.34
CA VAL A 1057 -13.05 -17.46 -9.02
C VAL A 1057 -13.46 -16.39 -8.01
N VAL A 1058 -13.35 -15.13 -8.39
CA VAL A 1058 -13.88 -13.97 -7.66
C VAL A 1058 -15.18 -13.54 -8.33
N ARG A 1059 -16.28 -13.51 -7.56
CA ARG A 1059 -17.61 -13.07 -8.00
C ARG A 1059 -18.05 -11.85 -7.20
N VAL A 1060 -18.76 -10.91 -7.82
CA VAL A 1060 -19.41 -9.81 -7.09
C VAL A 1060 -20.43 -10.37 -6.11
N GLY A 1061 -20.44 -9.87 -4.87
CA GLY A 1061 -21.46 -10.19 -3.89
C GLY A 1061 -22.86 -9.87 -4.43
N LYS A 1062 -23.85 -10.65 -4.00
CA LYS A 1062 -25.21 -10.14 -3.93
C LYS A 1062 -25.33 -9.42 -2.59
N ASP A 1063 -25.75 -8.16 -2.67
CA ASP A 1063 -26.45 -7.46 -1.61
C ASP A 1063 -27.81 -8.15 -1.34
#